data_AF-A0A7K4PM60-F1
#
_entry.id   AF-A0A7K4PM60-F1
#
_cell.length_a   1.000
_cell.length_b   1.000
_cell.length_c   1.000
_cell.angle_alpha   90.00
_cell.angle_beta   90.00
_cell.angle_gamma   90.00
#
_symmetry.space_group_name_H-M   'P 1'
#
loop_
_entity.id
_entity.type
_entity.pdbx_description
1 polymer ?
#
loop_
_entity_poly.entity_id
_entity_poly.type
_entity_poly.pdbx_seq_one_letter_code
_entity_poly.pdbx_strand_id
1 'polypeptide(L)'
;QGALLEMAVHVAAVLLCGHSPVLQPLRNLAFQPHSMQVRARAHPWFLPVSAGSSFPTAMLQLMFSCCFSQCGLPMETSRCPDCNVPIGGTDHKPVQGFHQSRIREDRTQTGHVLGDVEHRRTLGMSDRGVSPVVFVLLRLLTHLSMLLGASRDPQSLGRMIKPAVEDVVSFLQQHVQEDLAHLTRILGKSVDDTINIVHLVLSSLLQAPQQQPGQWLVQFDEFLSTKGKRNKWEEIVADTIIVPELEDLDKKLLKLNRQIQEDERISSNPIVKLVYGDPAAFLSQLPGDSHVHHSRMWSCRRRVSVENLGHVVQQKNAKDTVPLLCKFLQKENELRLVKFLPEILALQRDLVRQFQNTAEIKHCSIREFLREPHSDVMRDLLERRVNVFLSVWNKLRSSLDTNGEIKLPRGYCDAELSLESRLEVLLPRRQGLGLCSTALASYLIGLHNDLVHSVHRHTKDDDRYLVSPSEVADLHLISYEVERDLIPLILSNCQYSMEKGGETLQDFDLERIQQQVISKFLQGKPLITLTGIPTLVHRHDRNYEQLFSDVRNKLEQSALPSSVMNMISGELQSYSDVCDALSLSEITLGFLAMAGENADMLLTEYIEQVLQMGDQTNPHVLQALRRCQLRHSMALWQLLCAHKSEQLLRLGRDPFADVSPDYKEELTPELAKLLHTFLVHCRLETFLQELHEMIILKLRRAQAVQEFKPTWSLKESLLPYLDDKDSELALELEDTFPDEILLSHAAGTWKAAAAFKREHR
;
A
#
# COMPACT_ATOMS: atom_id res chain seq x y z
N GLN A 1 7.67 -36.80 -6.04
CA GLN A 1 8.67 -37.08 -5.00
C GLN A 1 9.99 -37.58 -5.58
N GLY A 2 10.01 -38.55 -6.50
CA GLY A 2 11.25 -39.03 -7.16
C GLY A 2 12.12 -37.94 -7.80
N ALA A 3 11.55 -37.12 -8.68
CA ALA A 3 12.28 -36.01 -9.34
C ALA A 3 12.91 -35.01 -8.35
N LEU A 4 12.25 -34.75 -7.21
CA LEU A 4 12.78 -33.84 -6.19
C LEU A 4 14.00 -34.45 -5.48
N LEU A 5 14.00 -35.76 -5.25
CA LEU A 5 15.15 -36.47 -4.71
C LEU A 5 16.32 -36.46 -5.71
N GLU A 6 16.05 -36.71 -6.99
CA GLU A 6 17.07 -36.67 -8.05
C GLU A 6 17.75 -35.31 -8.15
N MET A 7 16.97 -34.23 -8.14
CA MET A 7 17.51 -32.87 -8.12
C MET A 7 18.29 -32.56 -6.84
N ALA A 8 17.80 -32.99 -5.67
CA ALA A 8 18.51 -32.79 -4.41
C ALA A 8 19.86 -33.52 -4.39
N VAL A 9 19.89 -34.77 -4.88
CA VAL A 9 21.13 -35.56 -5.03
C VAL A 9 22.08 -34.88 -6.02
N HIS A 10 21.56 -34.40 -7.16
CA HIS A 10 22.39 -33.71 -8.15
C HIS A 10 22.98 -32.40 -7.61
N VAL A 11 22.17 -31.59 -6.91
CA VAL A 11 22.67 -30.38 -6.22
C VAL A 11 23.75 -30.75 -5.20
N ALA A 12 23.53 -31.79 -4.39
CA ALA A 12 24.53 -32.23 -3.42
C ALA A 12 25.85 -32.63 -4.11
N ALA A 13 25.78 -33.37 -5.22
CA ALA A 13 26.95 -33.75 -6.01
C ALA A 13 27.67 -32.52 -6.58
N VAL A 14 26.94 -31.55 -7.15
CA VAL A 14 27.51 -30.30 -7.68
C VAL A 14 28.18 -29.48 -6.57
N LEU A 15 27.53 -29.34 -5.40
CA LEU A 15 28.08 -28.58 -4.28
C LEU A 15 29.28 -29.26 -3.62
N LEU A 16 29.38 -30.60 -3.66
CA LEU A 16 30.53 -31.34 -3.13
C LEU A 16 31.70 -31.36 -4.11
N CYS A 17 31.43 -31.58 -5.40
CA CYS A 17 32.45 -31.76 -6.43
C CYS A 17 32.88 -30.45 -7.09
N GLY A 18 32.05 -29.40 -7.06
CA GLY A 18 32.34 -28.12 -7.68
C GLY A 18 33.32 -27.29 -6.85
N HIS A 19 34.34 -26.73 -7.50
CA HIS A 19 35.38 -25.93 -6.83
C HIS A 19 35.21 -24.42 -7.07
N SER A 20 34.12 -24.02 -7.74
CA SER A 20 33.84 -22.62 -8.03
C SER A 20 33.43 -21.85 -6.77
N PRO A 21 33.99 -20.65 -6.52
CA PRO A 21 33.58 -19.79 -5.40
C PRO A 21 32.12 -19.32 -5.49
N VAL A 22 31.52 -19.35 -6.68
CA VAL A 22 30.09 -19.02 -6.91
C VAL A 22 29.16 -20.00 -6.18
N LEU A 23 29.62 -21.23 -5.94
CA LEU A 23 28.87 -22.27 -5.23
C LEU A 23 28.94 -22.12 -3.72
N GLN A 24 29.87 -21.33 -3.19
CA GLN A 24 30.16 -21.28 -1.76
C GLN A 24 28.94 -20.82 -0.91
N PRO A 25 28.15 -19.79 -1.31
CA PRO A 25 26.92 -19.46 -0.60
C PRO A 25 25.90 -20.61 -0.54
N LEU A 26 25.71 -21.32 -1.65
CA LEU A 26 24.79 -22.47 -1.73
C LEU A 26 25.32 -23.66 -0.90
N ARG A 27 26.64 -23.88 -0.91
CA ARG A 27 27.32 -24.89 -0.09
C ARG A 27 27.11 -24.63 1.40
N ASN A 28 27.21 -23.37 1.82
CA ASN A 28 26.99 -22.97 3.20
C ASN A 28 25.52 -23.19 3.61
N LEU A 29 24.55 -22.90 2.73
CA LEU A 29 23.14 -23.24 2.98
C LEU A 29 22.90 -24.75 3.12
N ALA A 30 23.57 -25.58 2.30
CA ALA A 30 23.36 -27.02 2.25
C ALA A 30 24.10 -27.80 3.35
N PHE A 31 25.31 -27.38 3.73
CA PHE A 31 26.18 -28.18 4.62
C PHE A 31 26.61 -27.46 5.90
N GLN A 32 26.48 -26.13 5.97
CA GLN A 32 26.85 -25.33 7.15
C GLN A 32 25.81 -24.23 7.46
N PRO A 33 24.51 -24.56 7.60
CA PRO A 33 23.45 -23.54 7.70
C PRO A 33 23.60 -22.60 8.91
N HIS A 34 24.21 -23.05 10.02
CA HIS A 34 24.54 -22.22 11.17
C HIS A 34 25.47 -21.03 10.83
N SER A 35 26.41 -21.20 9.89
CA SER A 35 27.33 -20.14 9.46
C SER A 35 26.61 -19.04 8.68
N MET A 36 25.59 -19.43 7.92
CA MET A 36 24.69 -18.52 7.23
C MET A 36 23.79 -17.79 8.23
N GLN A 37 23.35 -18.44 9.30
CA GLN A 37 22.46 -17.85 10.30
C GLN A 37 23.05 -16.60 11.01
N VAL A 38 24.32 -16.65 11.40
CA VAL A 38 24.97 -15.56 12.17
C VAL A 38 25.13 -14.29 11.34
N ARG A 39 25.32 -14.43 10.02
CA ARG A 39 25.63 -13.33 9.09
C ARG A 39 24.49 -12.99 8.11
N ALA A 40 23.49 -13.86 7.96
CA ALA A 40 22.20 -13.58 7.32
C ALA A 40 21.29 -12.64 8.16
N ARG A 41 21.81 -12.12 9.29
CA ARG A 41 21.26 -10.96 10.00
C ARG A 41 21.31 -9.65 9.19
N ALA A 42 21.84 -9.69 7.96
CA ALA A 42 21.97 -8.51 7.13
C ALA A 42 20.77 -8.25 6.19
N HIS A 43 20.28 -9.20 5.37
CA HIS A 43 19.22 -8.91 4.35
C HIS A 43 18.44 -10.17 3.88
N PRO A 44 17.26 -10.03 3.23
CA PRO A 44 16.46 -11.18 2.78
C PRO A 44 17.12 -11.97 1.66
N TRP A 45 16.93 -13.29 1.66
CA TRP A 45 17.19 -14.17 0.52
C TRP A 45 16.12 -14.00 -0.57
N PHE A 46 14.86 -13.79 -0.18
CA PHE A 46 13.75 -13.69 -1.13
C PHE A 46 12.70 -12.65 -0.73
N LEU A 47 12.93 -11.40 -1.16
CA LEU A 47 11.89 -10.42 -1.47
C LEU A 47 12.08 -9.93 -2.90
N PRO A 48 11.05 -9.39 -3.59
CA PRO A 48 11.26 -8.46 -4.68
C PRO A 48 12.02 -7.24 -4.13
N VAL A 49 13.35 -7.30 -4.15
CA VAL A 49 14.20 -6.15 -3.92
C VAL A 49 14.34 -5.45 -5.26
N SER A 50 13.78 -4.25 -5.37
CA SER A 50 13.90 -3.42 -6.56
C SER A 50 15.36 -3.27 -6.97
N ALA A 51 15.62 -3.52 -8.26
CA ALA A 51 16.77 -2.94 -8.90
C ALA A 51 16.60 -1.41 -8.78
N GLY A 52 17.60 -0.74 -8.20
CA GLY A 52 17.84 0.65 -8.52
C GLY A 52 18.34 0.71 -9.96
N SER A 53 17.47 0.45 -10.93
CA SER A 53 17.70 0.93 -12.29
C SER A 53 17.58 2.45 -12.22
N SER A 54 18.59 3.10 -12.76
CA SER A 54 18.77 4.54 -12.82
C SER A 54 17.63 5.16 -13.63
N PHE A 55 16.48 5.35 -13.00
CA PHE A 55 15.42 6.23 -13.49
C PHE A 55 15.25 7.35 -12.47
N PRO A 56 15.11 8.62 -12.92
CA PRO A 56 15.13 9.76 -12.02
C PRO A 56 13.97 9.64 -11.04
N THR A 57 14.33 9.61 -9.75
CA THR A 57 13.56 10.06 -8.59
C THR A 57 12.07 10.36 -8.84
N ALA A 58 11.24 9.32 -8.83
CA ALA A 58 9.81 9.42 -8.59
C ALA A 58 9.54 9.10 -7.11
N MET A 59 9.89 10.03 -6.22
CA MET A 59 9.43 10.04 -4.82
C MET A 59 8.38 11.13 -4.70
N LEU A 60 7.19 10.80 -4.16
CA LEU A 60 6.03 11.68 -3.98
C LEU A 60 5.31 12.14 -5.26
N GLN A 61 5.08 11.22 -6.20
CA GLN A 61 3.83 11.26 -6.97
C GLN A 61 2.82 10.58 -6.05
N LEU A 62 1.67 11.14 -5.64
CA LEU A 62 0.63 11.56 -6.57
C LEU A 62 -0.45 12.44 -5.88
N MET A 63 -0.26 12.97 -4.67
CA MET A 63 -1.23 13.95 -4.12
C MET A 63 -1.13 15.35 -4.75
N PHE A 64 -0.09 15.63 -5.54
CA PHE A 64 0.23 16.98 -6.03
C PHE A 64 0.81 17.00 -7.44
N SER A 65 0.01 16.55 -8.43
CA SER A 65 0.41 16.56 -9.84
C SER A 65 0.61 17.96 -10.45
N CYS A 66 0.39 19.05 -9.68
CA CYS A 66 0.63 20.44 -10.10
C CYS A 66 1.91 21.07 -9.51
N CYS A 67 2.84 20.32 -8.91
CA CYS A 67 4.03 20.93 -8.30
C CYS A 67 5.38 20.43 -8.85
N PHE A 68 5.39 19.36 -9.64
CA PHE A 68 6.60 18.66 -10.05
C PHE A 68 6.61 18.44 -11.57
N SER A 69 7.75 18.74 -12.23
CA SER A 69 7.93 18.51 -13.67
C SER A 69 8.44 17.08 -13.96
N GLN A 70 8.63 16.75 -15.24
CA GLN A 70 9.11 15.43 -15.70
C GLN A 70 10.45 14.97 -15.08
N CYS A 71 11.21 15.87 -14.45
CA CYS A 71 12.47 15.53 -13.77
C CYS A 71 12.30 15.06 -12.30
N GLY A 72 11.08 15.08 -11.75
CA GLY A 72 10.81 14.65 -10.37
C GLY A 72 11.19 15.66 -9.30
N LEU A 73 11.51 16.90 -9.68
CA LEU A 73 11.89 17.99 -8.78
C LEU A 73 10.83 19.09 -8.78
N PRO A 74 10.67 19.81 -7.65
CA PRO A 74 9.61 20.81 -7.50
C PRO A 74 9.86 22.00 -8.43
N MET A 75 8.87 22.32 -9.26
CA MET A 75 8.91 23.41 -10.23
C MET A 75 7.79 24.42 -10.06
N GLU A 76 6.71 24.02 -9.36
CA GLU A 76 5.60 24.89 -9.02
C GLU A 76 5.29 24.77 -7.52
N THR A 77 4.83 25.88 -6.93
CA THR A 77 4.37 25.94 -5.54
C THR A 77 2.86 25.80 -5.46
N SER A 78 2.36 24.96 -4.56
CA SER A 78 0.93 24.85 -4.23
C SER A 78 0.73 24.83 -2.71
N ARG A 79 -0.48 24.53 -2.26
CA ARG A 79 -0.84 24.43 -0.84
C ARG A 79 -1.40 23.05 -0.52
N CYS A 80 -1.01 22.49 0.62
CA CYS A 80 -1.54 21.21 1.08
C CYS A 80 -3.06 21.34 1.34
N PRO A 81 -3.94 20.48 0.78
CA PRO A 81 -5.38 20.56 1.04
C PRO A 81 -5.76 20.28 2.50
N ASP A 82 -4.86 19.65 3.27
CA ASP A 82 -5.14 19.25 4.65
C ASP A 82 -4.64 20.31 5.68
N CYS A 83 -3.46 20.91 5.46
CA CYS A 83 -2.86 21.88 6.40
C CYS A 83 -2.53 23.25 5.78
N ASN A 84 -2.80 23.44 4.49
CA ASN A 84 -2.57 24.67 3.71
C ASN A 84 -1.12 25.20 3.71
N VAL A 85 -0.18 24.42 4.25
CA VAL A 85 1.26 24.69 4.22
C VAL A 85 1.70 24.77 2.76
N PRO A 86 2.54 25.75 2.38
CA PRO A 86 3.13 25.80 1.06
C PRO A 86 3.92 24.51 0.80
N ILE A 87 3.66 23.88 -0.33
CA ILE A 87 4.27 22.63 -0.78
C ILE A 87 4.79 22.81 -2.20
N GLY A 88 5.69 21.93 -2.64
CA GLY A 88 6.37 22.08 -3.92
C GLY A 88 7.58 23.00 -3.79
N GLY A 89 7.79 23.89 -4.78
CA GLY A 89 8.98 24.73 -4.85
C GLY A 89 9.25 25.27 -6.25
N THR A 90 10.30 26.06 -6.42
CA THR A 90 10.70 26.67 -7.70
C THR A 90 12.14 26.31 -8.05
N ASP A 91 12.46 26.17 -9.34
CA ASP A 91 13.80 25.82 -9.84
C ASP A 91 14.44 24.61 -9.15
N HIS A 92 13.66 23.53 -8.99
CA HIS A 92 14.08 22.29 -8.33
C HIS A 92 14.40 22.41 -6.83
N LYS A 93 14.07 23.54 -6.19
CA LYS A 93 14.29 23.77 -4.76
C LYS A 93 12.97 23.69 -4.01
N PRO A 94 12.84 22.78 -3.02
CA PRO A 94 11.63 22.71 -2.22
C PRO A 94 11.48 23.95 -1.33
N VAL A 95 10.23 24.27 -1.00
CA VAL A 95 9.87 25.28 0.01
C VAL A 95 10.49 24.96 1.39
N GLN A 96 10.79 26.01 2.16
CA GLN A 96 11.55 25.93 3.41
C GLN A 96 10.89 24.99 4.43
N GLY A 97 11.67 24.14 5.10
CA GLY A 97 11.18 23.13 6.07
C GLY A 97 10.93 21.73 5.47
N PHE A 98 10.85 21.61 4.14
CA PHE A 98 10.78 20.30 3.48
C PHE A 98 12.18 19.75 3.25
N HIS A 99 12.51 18.69 3.95
CA HIS A 99 13.75 17.95 3.72
C HIS A 99 13.49 16.80 2.74
N GLN A 100 14.43 16.57 1.82
CA GLN A 100 14.46 15.34 1.05
C GLN A 100 14.50 14.18 2.05
N SER A 101 13.46 13.36 2.05
CA SER A 101 13.37 12.21 2.95
C SER A 101 14.61 11.35 2.77
N ARG A 102 15.51 11.40 3.77
CA ARG A 102 16.63 10.45 3.91
C ARG A 102 16.14 9.09 4.38
N ILE A 103 14.82 8.88 4.52
CA ILE A 103 14.20 7.59 4.86
C ILE A 103 14.25 6.70 3.62
N ARG A 104 15.48 6.35 3.26
CA ARG A 104 15.84 5.19 2.48
C ARG A 104 16.25 4.09 3.46
N GLU A 105 15.54 3.96 4.58
CA GLU A 105 15.68 2.76 5.40
C GLU A 105 15.18 1.61 4.54
N ASP A 106 16.12 0.78 4.12
CA ASP A 106 15.87 -0.44 3.39
C ASP A 106 14.98 -1.33 4.26
N ARG A 107 13.66 -1.32 4.00
CA ARG A 107 12.64 -2.11 4.74
C ARG A 107 12.76 -3.62 4.48
N THR A 108 13.77 -4.06 3.74
CA THR A 108 13.93 -5.47 3.38
C THR A 108 14.30 -6.33 4.60
N GLN A 109 13.42 -7.27 4.94
CA GLN A 109 13.56 -8.14 6.12
C GLN A 109 14.54 -9.29 5.91
N THR A 110 15.47 -9.55 6.84
CA THR A 110 16.50 -10.56 6.63
C THR A 110 16.01 -12.01 6.75
N GLY A 111 16.62 -12.94 5.99
CA GLY A 111 16.25 -14.36 5.96
C GLY A 111 15.38 -14.77 4.76
N HIS A 112 14.78 -15.96 4.82
CA HIS A 112 13.75 -16.41 3.88
C HIS A 112 12.39 -15.88 4.34
N VAL A 113 11.71 -15.09 3.52
CA VAL A 113 10.53 -14.31 3.96
C VAL A 113 9.30 -14.51 3.07
N LEU A 114 9.24 -15.63 2.34
CA LEU A 114 8.19 -15.86 1.33
C LEU A 114 6.85 -16.32 1.90
N GLY A 115 6.74 -16.57 3.21
CA GLY A 115 5.49 -17.09 3.78
C GLY A 115 5.07 -18.43 3.18
N ASP A 116 3.79 -18.77 3.34
CA ASP A 116 3.17 -19.96 2.77
C ASP A 116 3.13 -19.92 1.23
N VAL A 117 3.14 -21.08 0.58
CA VAL A 117 3.11 -21.20 -0.88
C VAL A 117 1.83 -20.62 -1.50
N GLU A 118 0.68 -20.70 -0.82
CA GLU A 118 -0.59 -20.15 -1.33
C GLU A 118 -0.52 -18.63 -1.50
N HIS A 119 0.19 -17.94 -0.60
CA HIS A 119 0.44 -16.51 -0.68
C HIS A 119 1.32 -16.15 -1.89
N ARG A 120 2.19 -17.05 -2.31
CA ARG A 120 3.07 -16.84 -3.47
C ARG A 120 2.34 -16.93 -4.80
N ARG A 121 1.27 -17.72 -4.88
CA ARG A 121 0.45 -17.85 -6.11
C ARG A 121 -0.25 -16.55 -6.48
N THR A 122 -0.47 -15.67 -5.53
CA THR A 122 -1.11 -14.36 -5.72
C THR A 122 -0.12 -13.20 -5.92
N LEU A 123 1.15 -13.38 -5.52
CA LEU A 123 2.23 -12.40 -5.70
C LEU A 123 2.66 -12.29 -7.17
N GLY A 124 2.56 -11.07 -7.72
CA GLY A 124 3.08 -10.71 -9.04
C GLY A 124 4.59 -10.94 -9.19
N MET A 125 5.08 -10.99 -10.42
CA MET A 125 6.51 -11.23 -10.70
C MET A 125 7.38 -10.07 -10.19
N SER A 126 8.59 -10.39 -9.73
CA SER A 126 9.54 -9.41 -9.20
C SER A 126 10.05 -8.45 -10.27
N ASP A 127 10.00 -7.15 -10.00
CA ASP A 127 10.57 -6.07 -10.82
C ASP A 127 12.09 -5.89 -10.60
N ARG A 128 12.84 -7.00 -10.74
CA ARG A 128 14.28 -7.08 -10.45
C ARG A 128 15.17 -6.72 -11.64
N GLY A 129 14.60 -6.37 -12.79
CA GLY A 129 15.32 -6.24 -14.06
C GLY A 129 15.82 -7.56 -14.65
N VAL A 130 15.77 -8.66 -13.89
CA VAL A 130 16.16 -10.02 -14.28
C VAL A 130 14.96 -10.78 -14.87
N SER A 131 15.21 -11.67 -15.84
CA SER A 131 14.16 -12.53 -16.43
C SER A 131 13.46 -13.38 -15.35
N PRO A 132 12.12 -13.56 -15.41
CA PRO A 132 11.37 -14.43 -14.50
C PRO A 132 11.91 -15.86 -14.47
N VAL A 133 12.34 -16.41 -15.61
CA VAL A 133 12.93 -17.76 -15.67
C VAL A 133 14.22 -17.80 -14.86
N VAL A 134 15.10 -16.83 -15.07
CA VAL A 134 16.36 -16.72 -14.33
C VAL A 134 16.12 -16.55 -12.83
N PHE A 135 15.17 -15.70 -12.45
CA PHE A 135 14.79 -15.49 -11.06
C PHE A 135 14.24 -16.77 -10.40
N VAL A 136 13.35 -17.49 -11.09
CA VAL A 136 12.80 -18.76 -10.58
C VAL A 136 13.89 -19.82 -10.46
N LEU A 137 14.83 -19.90 -11.40
CA LEU A 137 15.97 -20.83 -11.34
C LEU A 137 16.91 -20.50 -10.17
N LEU A 138 17.27 -19.23 -9.96
CA LEU A 138 18.06 -18.79 -8.78
C LEU A 138 17.37 -19.18 -7.47
N ARG A 139 16.05 -18.94 -7.39
CA ARG A 139 15.25 -19.30 -6.22
C ARG A 139 15.20 -20.82 -6.01
N LEU A 140 14.98 -21.58 -7.07
CA LEU A 140 14.95 -23.04 -7.03
C LEU A 140 16.29 -23.62 -6.54
N LEU A 141 17.42 -23.13 -7.06
CA LEU A 141 18.76 -23.55 -6.60
C LEU A 141 18.98 -23.28 -5.11
N THR A 142 18.49 -22.13 -4.63
CA THR A 142 18.59 -21.76 -3.22
C THR A 142 17.68 -22.61 -2.36
N HIS A 143 16.43 -22.85 -2.77
CA HIS A 143 15.50 -23.72 -2.05
C HIS A 143 15.97 -25.18 -2.00
N LEU A 144 16.54 -25.71 -3.10
CA LEU A 144 17.15 -27.04 -3.11
C LEU A 144 18.35 -27.12 -2.14
N SER A 145 19.19 -26.08 -2.09
CA SER A 145 20.31 -26.01 -1.16
C SER A 145 19.84 -25.91 0.30
N MET A 146 18.82 -25.09 0.58
CA MET A 146 18.19 -25.03 1.90
C MET A 146 17.54 -26.37 2.29
N LEU A 147 16.90 -27.07 1.35
CA LEU A 147 16.27 -28.36 1.61
C LEU A 147 17.31 -29.43 2.01
N LEU A 148 18.48 -29.42 1.36
CA LEU A 148 19.61 -30.26 1.76
C LEU A 148 20.11 -29.92 3.17
N GLY A 149 20.21 -28.63 3.48
CA GLY A 149 20.56 -28.16 4.83
C GLY A 149 19.53 -28.56 5.89
N ALA A 150 18.24 -28.48 5.57
CA ALA A 150 17.14 -28.78 6.49
C ALA A 150 17.08 -30.26 6.85
N SER A 151 17.54 -31.12 5.94
CA SER A 151 17.68 -32.56 6.18
C SER A 151 18.77 -32.89 7.20
N ARG A 152 19.68 -31.96 7.52
CA ARG A 152 20.79 -32.14 8.47
C ARG A 152 20.62 -31.30 9.75
N ASP A 153 20.26 -30.03 9.59
CA ASP A 153 20.11 -29.05 10.67
C ASP A 153 18.87 -28.18 10.42
N PRO A 154 17.66 -28.71 10.71
CA PRO A 154 16.41 -27.99 10.51
C PRO A 154 16.28 -26.80 11.47
N GLN A 155 16.95 -26.81 12.63
CA GLN A 155 16.83 -25.75 13.63
C GLN A 155 17.51 -24.46 13.16
N SER A 156 18.72 -24.53 12.60
CA SER A 156 19.40 -23.34 12.08
C SER A 156 18.64 -22.70 10.92
N LEU A 157 18.05 -23.50 10.03
CA LEU A 157 17.24 -23.00 8.91
C LEU A 157 15.86 -22.50 9.35
N GLY A 158 15.22 -23.15 10.33
CA GLY A 158 13.96 -22.67 10.91
C GLY A 158 14.09 -21.25 11.48
N ARG A 159 15.26 -20.91 12.04
CA ARG A 159 15.56 -19.53 12.50
C ARG A 159 15.83 -18.54 11.36
N MET A 160 16.11 -19.01 10.15
CA MET A 160 16.28 -18.18 8.96
C MET A 160 14.96 -17.92 8.23
N ILE A 161 13.95 -18.77 8.41
CA ILE A 161 12.64 -18.67 7.77
C ILE A 161 11.72 -17.80 8.61
N LYS A 162 11.03 -16.86 7.94
CA LYS A 162 10.01 -15.98 8.51
C LYS A 162 8.78 -15.98 7.60
N PRO A 163 7.57 -16.14 8.13
CA PRO A 163 7.22 -16.43 9.53
C PRO A 163 7.77 -17.79 9.98
N ALA A 164 7.83 -18.01 11.30
CA ALA A 164 8.31 -19.29 11.84
C ALA A 164 7.40 -20.44 11.35
N VAL A 165 8.02 -21.55 10.97
CA VAL A 165 7.33 -22.74 10.43
C VAL A 165 7.61 -23.93 11.33
N GLU A 166 6.61 -24.81 11.50
CA GLU A 166 6.74 -26.02 12.30
C GLU A 166 7.60 -27.07 11.60
N ASP A 167 7.35 -27.33 10.31
CA ASP A 167 8.09 -28.28 9.51
C ASP A 167 8.83 -27.58 8.35
N VAL A 168 10.13 -27.32 8.58
CA VAL A 168 11.02 -26.68 7.62
C VAL A 168 11.20 -27.52 6.35
N VAL A 169 11.21 -28.84 6.46
CA VAL A 169 11.45 -29.74 5.31
C VAL A 169 10.23 -29.73 4.40
N SER A 170 9.04 -29.94 4.97
CA SER A 170 7.78 -29.90 4.21
C SER A 170 7.56 -28.53 3.58
N PHE A 171 7.83 -27.45 4.32
CA PHE A 171 7.76 -26.08 3.81
C PHE A 171 8.66 -25.87 2.58
N LEU A 172 9.93 -26.25 2.65
CA LEU A 172 10.86 -26.10 1.52
C LEU A 172 10.50 -27.00 0.34
N GLN A 173 10.00 -28.22 0.58
CA GLN A 173 9.53 -29.10 -0.48
C GLN A 173 8.35 -28.50 -1.25
N GLN A 174 7.38 -27.89 -0.56
CA GLN A 174 6.26 -27.20 -1.20
C GLN A 174 6.74 -26.01 -2.05
N HIS A 175 7.71 -25.24 -1.53
CA HIS A 175 8.30 -24.12 -2.28
C HIS A 175 9.04 -24.59 -3.55
N VAL A 176 9.80 -25.69 -3.48
CA VAL A 176 10.47 -26.30 -4.64
C VAL A 176 9.43 -26.77 -5.67
N GLN A 177 8.35 -27.42 -5.24
CA GLN A 177 7.29 -27.88 -6.14
C GLN A 177 6.60 -26.70 -6.85
N GLU A 178 6.32 -25.62 -6.13
CA GLU A 178 5.75 -24.41 -6.72
C GLU A 178 6.74 -23.71 -7.66
N ASP A 179 8.04 -23.74 -7.38
CA ASP A 179 9.07 -23.27 -8.32
C ASP A 179 9.07 -24.03 -9.62
N LEU A 180 8.98 -25.37 -9.57
CA LEU A 180 8.92 -26.20 -10.78
C LEU A 180 7.63 -25.95 -11.57
N ALA A 181 6.48 -25.88 -10.88
CA ALA A 181 5.20 -25.59 -11.52
C ALA A 181 5.21 -24.22 -12.20
N HIS A 182 5.79 -23.21 -11.53
CA HIS A 182 5.94 -21.88 -12.09
C HIS A 182 6.90 -21.88 -13.29
N LEU A 183 8.05 -22.53 -13.17
CA LEU A 183 9.04 -22.64 -14.24
C LEU A 183 8.44 -23.33 -15.48
N THR A 184 7.66 -24.40 -15.29
CA THR A 184 6.94 -25.12 -16.34
C THR A 184 5.98 -24.18 -17.10
N ARG A 185 5.23 -23.35 -16.36
CA ARG A 185 4.29 -22.37 -16.94
C ARG A 185 4.98 -21.25 -17.71
N ILE A 186 6.09 -20.70 -17.18
CA ILE A 186 6.83 -19.62 -17.86
C ILE A 186 7.50 -20.16 -19.13
N LEU A 187 8.15 -21.31 -19.06
CA LEU A 187 8.86 -21.87 -20.21
C LEU A 187 7.90 -22.45 -21.28
N GLY A 188 6.68 -22.83 -20.88
CA GLY A 188 5.72 -23.52 -21.75
C GLY A 188 6.24 -24.89 -22.22
N LYS A 189 6.97 -25.59 -21.35
CA LYS A 189 7.59 -26.91 -21.61
C LYS A 189 6.86 -28.02 -20.86
N SER A 190 7.17 -29.28 -21.19
CA SER A 190 6.71 -30.41 -20.39
C SER A 190 7.35 -30.38 -19.00
N VAL A 191 6.81 -31.17 -18.07
CA VAL A 191 7.38 -31.33 -16.73
C VAL A 191 8.78 -31.95 -16.84
N ASP A 192 8.94 -32.96 -17.68
CA ASP A 192 10.22 -33.65 -17.92
C ASP A 192 11.26 -32.70 -18.53
N ASP A 193 10.89 -31.91 -19.54
CA ASP A 193 11.78 -30.89 -20.13
C ASP A 193 12.17 -29.85 -19.07
N THR A 194 11.23 -29.43 -18.22
CA THR A 194 11.51 -28.46 -17.15
C THR A 194 12.52 -29.01 -16.15
N ILE A 195 12.38 -30.29 -15.75
CA ILE A 195 13.34 -30.97 -14.90
C ILE A 195 14.70 -31.06 -15.61
N ASN A 196 14.71 -31.46 -16.88
CA ASN A 196 15.93 -31.53 -17.69
C ASN A 196 16.67 -30.19 -17.75
N ILE A 197 15.97 -29.06 -17.87
CA ILE A 197 16.56 -27.72 -17.83
C ILE A 197 17.25 -27.47 -16.48
N VAL A 198 16.61 -27.84 -15.36
CA VAL A 198 17.23 -27.72 -14.04
C VAL A 198 18.50 -28.56 -13.97
N HIS A 199 18.48 -29.80 -14.48
CA HIS A 199 19.67 -30.66 -14.54
C HIS A 199 20.77 -30.10 -15.46
N LEU A 200 20.43 -29.44 -16.57
CA LEU A 200 21.39 -28.74 -17.42
C LEU A 200 22.06 -27.58 -16.68
N VAL A 201 21.29 -26.75 -15.98
CA VAL A 201 21.83 -25.65 -15.16
C VAL A 201 22.73 -26.18 -14.04
N LEU A 202 22.34 -27.27 -13.37
CA LEU A 202 23.17 -27.94 -12.36
C LEU A 202 24.47 -28.49 -12.94
N SER A 203 24.43 -29.06 -14.15
CA SER A 203 25.62 -29.54 -14.84
C SER A 203 26.55 -28.37 -15.21
N SER A 204 25.98 -27.25 -15.67
CA SER A 204 26.71 -26.03 -16.01
C SER A 204 27.39 -25.39 -14.80
N LEU A 205 26.72 -25.42 -13.63
CA LEU A 205 27.30 -25.00 -12.33
C LEU A 205 28.59 -25.76 -11.97
N LEU A 206 28.69 -27.04 -12.35
CA LEU A 206 29.89 -27.85 -12.15
C LEU A 206 31.00 -27.55 -13.18
N GLN A 207 30.60 -27.25 -14.43
CA GLN A 207 31.51 -27.00 -15.55
C GLN A 207 31.97 -25.54 -15.67
N ALA A 208 31.40 -24.64 -14.85
CA ALA A 208 31.75 -23.23 -14.83
C ALA A 208 33.28 -23.04 -14.78
N PRO A 209 33.87 -22.21 -15.67
CA PRO A 209 35.30 -22.19 -15.90
C PRO A 209 36.08 -21.96 -14.60
N GLN A 210 36.98 -22.90 -14.28
CA GLN A 210 38.00 -22.72 -13.25
C GLN A 210 38.98 -21.65 -13.74
N GLN A 211 38.77 -20.39 -13.38
CA GLN A 211 39.77 -19.36 -13.64
C GLN A 211 40.88 -19.39 -12.59
N GLN A 212 42.09 -19.03 -13.03
CA GLN A 212 43.31 -19.20 -12.24
C GLN A 212 43.27 -18.42 -10.92
N PRO A 213 43.84 -18.98 -9.84
CA PRO A 213 43.92 -18.30 -8.55
C PRO A 213 44.73 -17.01 -8.67
N GLY A 214 44.10 -15.86 -8.39
CA GLY A 214 44.75 -14.54 -8.36
C GLY A 214 44.04 -13.43 -9.16
N GLN A 215 43.08 -13.77 -10.03
CA GLN A 215 42.32 -12.80 -10.84
C GLN A 215 40.96 -12.38 -10.22
N TRP A 216 40.74 -12.66 -8.93
CA TRP A 216 39.48 -12.35 -8.25
C TRP A 216 39.44 -10.90 -7.73
N LEU A 217 38.70 -10.03 -8.44
CA LEU A 217 38.10 -8.81 -7.90
C LEU A 217 36.59 -9.02 -7.67
N VAL A 218 36.21 -10.18 -7.15
CA VAL A 218 34.77 -10.45 -6.97
C VAL A 218 34.27 -9.76 -5.73
N GLN A 219 33.23 -8.97 -5.96
CA GLN A 219 32.69 -8.03 -4.99
C GLN A 219 31.62 -8.68 -4.09
N PHE A 220 31.61 -10.01 -3.95
CA PHE A 220 30.73 -10.74 -3.03
C PHE A 220 31.52 -11.65 -2.07
N ASP A 221 30.95 -11.93 -0.91
CA ASP A 221 31.53 -12.86 0.08
C ASP A 221 30.73 -14.16 0.16
N GLU A 222 31.33 -15.19 0.74
CA GLU A 222 30.74 -16.53 0.86
C GLU A 222 29.44 -16.60 1.68
N PHE A 223 29.09 -15.53 2.40
CA PHE A 223 27.92 -15.45 3.28
C PHE A 223 26.80 -14.54 2.74
N LEU A 224 27.04 -13.86 1.61
CA LEU A 224 26.17 -12.81 1.05
C LEU A 224 25.73 -11.77 2.11
N SER A 225 26.71 -11.22 2.83
CA SER A 225 26.48 -10.38 4.01
C SER A 225 25.86 -9.01 3.74
N THR A 226 25.74 -8.58 2.47
CA THR A 226 25.08 -7.30 2.13
C THR A 226 24.21 -7.47 0.90
N LYS A 227 23.22 -6.58 0.74
CA LYS A 227 22.38 -6.53 -0.47
C LYS A 227 23.19 -6.36 -1.75
N GLY A 228 24.24 -5.53 -1.74
CA GLY A 228 25.14 -5.36 -2.88
C GLY A 228 25.86 -6.66 -3.26
N LYS A 229 26.39 -7.38 -2.25
CA LYS A 229 27.06 -8.67 -2.45
C LYS A 229 26.10 -9.75 -2.96
N ARG A 230 24.88 -9.83 -2.41
CA ARG A 230 23.83 -10.74 -2.89
C ARG A 230 23.47 -10.44 -4.34
N ASN A 231 23.19 -9.17 -4.67
CA ASN A 231 22.86 -8.77 -6.04
C ASN A 231 24.00 -9.12 -7.02
N LYS A 232 25.26 -8.92 -6.62
CA LYS A 232 26.41 -9.30 -7.44
C LYS A 232 26.52 -10.82 -7.65
N TRP A 233 26.22 -11.61 -6.62
CA TRP A 233 26.15 -13.07 -6.76
C TRP A 233 25.02 -13.49 -7.71
N GLU A 234 23.82 -12.92 -7.56
CA GLU A 234 22.68 -13.18 -8.44
C GLU A 234 23.00 -12.83 -9.91
N GLU A 235 23.61 -11.66 -10.15
CA GLU A 235 24.06 -11.19 -11.46
C GLU A 235 25.08 -12.16 -12.08
N ILE A 236 26.11 -12.55 -11.33
CA ILE A 236 27.14 -13.48 -11.83
C ILE A 236 26.55 -14.84 -12.19
N VAL A 237 25.72 -15.42 -11.32
CA VAL A 237 25.09 -16.73 -11.59
C VAL A 237 24.12 -16.63 -12.78
N ALA A 238 23.35 -15.53 -12.86
CA ALA A 238 22.46 -15.27 -13.98
C ALA A 238 23.22 -15.21 -15.31
N ASP A 239 24.20 -14.31 -15.42
CA ASP A 239 24.83 -13.97 -16.69
C ASP A 239 25.83 -15.02 -17.16
N THR A 240 26.53 -15.70 -16.24
CA THR A 240 27.59 -16.65 -16.60
C THR A 240 27.12 -18.10 -16.68
N ILE A 241 25.96 -18.43 -16.08
CA ILE A 241 25.50 -19.82 -15.97
C ILE A 241 24.09 -19.98 -16.52
N ILE A 242 23.12 -19.24 -15.98
CA ILE A 242 21.71 -19.49 -16.32
C ILE A 242 21.38 -19.00 -17.72
N VAL A 243 21.70 -17.74 -18.05
CA VAL A 243 21.36 -17.14 -19.35
C VAL A 243 21.97 -17.94 -20.52
N PRO A 244 23.27 -18.34 -20.50
CA PRO A 244 23.84 -19.18 -21.53
C PRO A 244 23.15 -20.55 -21.67
N GLU A 245 22.62 -21.11 -20.57
CA GLU A 245 21.83 -22.35 -20.66
C GLU A 245 20.47 -22.15 -21.31
N LEU A 246 19.88 -20.97 -21.18
CA LEU A 246 18.60 -20.61 -21.81
C LEU A 246 18.74 -20.21 -23.28
N GLU A 247 19.94 -19.88 -23.74
CA GLU A 247 20.24 -19.68 -25.16
C GLU A 247 20.19 -21.01 -25.92
N ASP A 248 19.51 -21.02 -27.08
CA ASP A 248 19.30 -22.21 -27.92
C ASP A 248 18.71 -23.43 -27.15
N LEU A 249 17.94 -23.16 -26.09
CA LEU A 249 17.36 -24.16 -25.18
C LEU A 249 16.65 -25.31 -25.91
N ASP A 250 15.88 -24.99 -26.95
CA ASP A 250 15.13 -25.99 -27.72
C ASP A 250 16.06 -27.00 -28.40
N LYS A 251 17.21 -26.57 -28.93
CA LYS A 251 18.21 -27.45 -29.55
C LYS A 251 18.91 -28.31 -28.49
N LYS A 252 19.27 -27.72 -27.35
CA LYS A 252 19.90 -28.44 -26.23
C LYS A 252 18.98 -29.53 -25.68
N LEU A 253 17.69 -29.21 -25.50
CA LEU A 253 16.68 -30.17 -25.08
C LEU A 253 16.47 -31.29 -26.09
N LEU A 254 16.40 -30.98 -27.39
CA LEU A 254 16.30 -32.02 -28.43
C LEU A 254 17.48 -32.99 -28.37
N LYS A 255 18.71 -32.48 -28.17
CA LYS A 255 19.91 -33.31 -28.04
C LYS A 255 19.87 -34.17 -26.77
N LEU A 256 19.51 -33.58 -25.63
CA LEU A 256 19.43 -34.28 -24.35
C LEU A 256 18.34 -35.36 -24.37
N ASN A 257 17.15 -35.02 -24.87
CA ASN A 257 16.04 -35.97 -25.00
C ASN A 257 16.41 -37.14 -25.91
N ARG A 258 17.16 -36.90 -26.99
CA ARG A 258 17.71 -37.98 -27.83
C ARG A 258 18.65 -38.90 -27.04
N GLN A 259 19.56 -38.35 -26.24
CA GLN A 259 20.46 -39.14 -25.40
C GLN A 259 19.70 -39.98 -24.37
N ILE A 260 18.66 -39.43 -23.75
CA ILE A 260 17.81 -40.15 -22.79
C ILE A 260 17.00 -41.26 -23.49
N GLN A 261 16.51 -41.00 -24.71
CA GLN A 261 15.78 -41.99 -25.52
C GLN A 261 16.66 -43.17 -25.94
N GLU A 262 17.92 -42.91 -26.25
CA GLU A 262 18.91 -43.91 -26.68
C GLU A 262 19.45 -44.76 -25.52
N ASP A 263 19.15 -44.42 -24.25
CA ASP A 263 19.55 -45.19 -23.08
C ASP A 263 18.94 -46.59 -23.10
N GLU A 264 19.78 -47.63 -23.18
CA GLU A 264 19.38 -49.04 -23.28
C GLU A 264 18.42 -49.50 -22.17
N ARG A 265 18.47 -48.87 -20.99
CA ARG A 265 17.62 -49.21 -19.85
C ARG A 265 16.16 -48.77 -20.05
N ILE A 266 15.96 -47.73 -20.86
CA ILE A 266 14.66 -47.05 -21.04
C ILE A 266 14.16 -47.22 -22.48
N SER A 267 15.05 -47.36 -23.46
CA SER A 267 14.76 -47.43 -24.89
C SER A 267 13.87 -48.61 -25.26
N SER A 268 13.88 -49.70 -24.48
CA SER A 268 12.99 -50.85 -24.67
C SER A 268 11.57 -50.64 -24.14
N ASN A 269 11.33 -49.60 -23.33
CA ASN A 269 10.03 -49.32 -22.73
C ASN A 269 9.03 -48.82 -23.79
N PRO A 270 7.88 -49.48 -23.96
CA PRO A 270 6.89 -49.10 -24.98
C PRO A 270 6.32 -47.70 -24.78
N ILE A 271 6.21 -47.22 -23.55
CA ILE A 271 5.70 -45.86 -23.25
C ILE A 271 6.69 -44.80 -23.76
N VAL A 272 7.99 -45.04 -23.57
CA VAL A 272 9.03 -44.10 -24.01
C VAL A 272 9.08 -44.05 -25.53
N LYS A 273 9.02 -45.20 -26.20
CA LYS A 273 8.94 -45.22 -27.67
C LYS A 273 7.69 -44.55 -28.23
N LEU A 274 6.57 -44.57 -27.49
CA LEU A 274 5.32 -43.93 -27.90
C LEU A 274 5.31 -42.41 -27.66
N VAL A 275 5.84 -41.95 -26.52
CA VAL A 275 5.85 -40.52 -26.13
C VAL A 275 6.97 -39.75 -26.84
N TYR A 276 8.13 -40.38 -26.97
CA TYR A 276 9.37 -39.73 -27.40
C TYR A 276 9.88 -40.22 -28.77
N GLY A 277 9.36 -41.35 -29.28
CA GLY A 277 9.71 -41.94 -30.57
C GLY A 277 8.53 -41.94 -31.56
N ASP A 278 8.61 -42.80 -32.59
CA ASP A 278 7.53 -42.98 -33.55
C ASP A 278 6.56 -44.09 -33.11
N PRO A 279 5.31 -43.77 -32.72
CA PRO A 279 4.31 -44.75 -32.30
C PRO A 279 3.83 -45.67 -33.42
N ALA A 280 4.22 -45.45 -34.69
CA ALA A 280 3.79 -46.29 -35.82
C ALA A 280 3.99 -47.80 -35.59
N ALA A 281 5.06 -48.19 -34.88
CA ALA A 281 5.33 -49.59 -34.53
C ALA A 281 4.28 -50.20 -33.56
N PHE A 282 3.58 -49.39 -32.77
CA PHE A 282 2.53 -49.83 -31.84
C PHE A 282 1.13 -49.69 -32.42
N LEU A 283 0.99 -48.94 -33.51
CA LEU A 283 -0.28 -48.60 -34.15
C LEU A 283 -0.48 -49.42 -35.43
N SER A 284 -0.18 -50.72 -35.39
CA SER A 284 -0.28 -51.64 -36.54
C SER A 284 -1.69 -51.77 -37.13
N GLN A 285 -2.72 -51.32 -36.40
CA GLN A 285 -4.11 -51.29 -36.85
C GLN A 285 -4.48 -50.03 -37.65
N LEU A 286 -3.63 -48.99 -37.65
CA LEU A 286 -3.84 -47.77 -38.43
C LEU A 286 -3.24 -47.91 -39.83
N PRO A 287 -3.84 -47.30 -40.87
CA PRO A 287 -3.29 -47.34 -42.23
C PRO A 287 -1.89 -46.71 -42.29
N GLY A 288 -0.88 -47.49 -42.71
CA GLY A 288 0.53 -47.07 -42.70
C GLY A 288 0.86 -45.88 -43.62
N ASP A 289 0.14 -45.72 -44.73
CA ASP A 289 0.32 -44.62 -45.70
C ASP A 289 -0.69 -43.46 -45.52
N SER A 290 -1.36 -43.36 -44.38
CA SER A 290 -2.29 -42.25 -44.13
C SER A 290 -1.56 -40.98 -43.73
N HIS A 291 -1.75 -39.91 -44.50
CA HIS A 291 -1.28 -38.57 -44.17
C HIS A 291 -1.87 -37.99 -42.86
N VAL A 292 -2.97 -38.57 -42.33
CA VAL A 292 -3.67 -38.08 -41.13
C VAL A 292 -3.35 -38.91 -39.88
N HIS A 293 -2.97 -40.18 -40.05
CA HIS A 293 -2.62 -41.08 -38.94
C HIS A 293 -1.12 -41.11 -38.62
N HIS A 294 -0.35 -40.17 -39.19
CA HIS A 294 1.06 -40.01 -38.89
C HIS A 294 1.28 -39.48 -37.46
N SER A 295 2.30 -39.98 -36.77
CA SER A 295 2.64 -39.62 -35.38
C SER A 295 2.77 -38.11 -35.13
N ARG A 296 3.30 -37.38 -36.11
CA ARG A 296 3.41 -35.92 -36.07
C ARG A 296 2.06 -35.20 -35.90
N MET A 297 0.96 -35.74 -36.45
CA MET A 297 -0.39 -35.15 -36.31
C MET A 297 -0.93 -35.27 -34.88
N TRP A 298 -0.56 -36.33 -34.17
CA TRP A 298 -1.02 -36.65 -32.81
C TRP A 298 -0.04 -36.22 -31.72
N SER A 299 0.97 -35.42 -32.09
CA SER A 299 1.95 -34.89 -31.13
C SER A 299 1.34 -33.83 -30.22
N CYS A 300 1.70 -33.85 -28.94
CA CYS A 300 1.25 -32.85 -27.98
C CYS A 300 1.87 -31.48 -28.32
N ARG A 301 1.03 -30.44 -28.35
CA ARG A 301 1.47 -29.05 -28.57
C ARG A 301 1.61 -28.30 -27.25
N ARG A 302 2.47 -27.28 -27.26
CA ARG A 302 2.65 -26.37 -26.13
C ARG A 302 1.38 -25.54 -25.93
N ARG A 303 0.90 -25.42 -24.68
CA ARG A 303 -0.19 -24.50 -24.34
C ARG A 303 0.40 -23.09 -24.23
N VAL A 304 -0.16 -22.15 -24.99
CA VAL A 304 0.24 -20.74 -24.93
C VAL A 304 -0.28 -20.13 -23.64
N SER A 305 0.58 -19.38 -22.95
CA SER A 305 0.28 -18.66 -21.71
C SER A 305 0.83 -17.23 -21.78
N VAL A 306 0.32 -16.35 -20.91
CA VAL A 306 0.78 -14.95 -20.83
C VAL A 306 2.24 -14.89 -20.36
N GLU A 307 2.61 -15.79 -19.45
CA GLU A 307 3.96 -15.89 -18.91
C GLU A 307 4.95 -16.40 -19.96
N ASN A 308 4.52 -17.33 -20.82
CA ASN A 308 5.31 -17.78 -21.96
C ASN A 308 5.58 -16.63 -22.94
N LEU A 309 4.56 -15.82 -23.25
CA LEU A 309 4.75 -14.63 -24.08
C LEU A 309 5.75 -13.65 -23.43
N GLY A 310 5.62 -13.41 -22.12
CA GLY A 310 6.57 -12.59 -21.36
C GLY A 310 8.00 -13.10 -21.45
N HIS A 311 8.20 -14.42 -21.41
CA HIS A 311 9.50 -15.05 -21.62
C HIS A 311 10.02 -14.88 -23.06
N VAL A 312 9.18 -15.08 -24.07
CA VAL A 312 9.56 -14.91 -25.49
C VAL A 312 10.01 -13.48 -25.78
N VAL A 313 9.29 -12.49 -25.25
CA VAL A 313 9.64 -11.05 -25.39
C VAL A 313 11.05 -10.78 -24.83
N GLN A 314 11.41 -11.43 -23.72
CA GLN A 314 12.73 -11.28 -23.12
C GLN A 314 13.82 -12.03 -23.89
N GLN A 315 13.56 -13.27 -24.34
CA GLN A 315 14.52 -14.03 -25.14
C GLN A 315 14.88 -13.31 -26.44
N LYS A 316 13.89 -12.68 -27.09
CA LYS A 316 14.13 -11.88 -28.31
C LYS A 316 14.80 -10.53 -28.04
N ASN A 317 15.12 -10.19 -26.79
CA ASN A 317 15.57 -8.86 -26.36
C ASN A 317 14.68 -7.72 -26.92
N ALA A 318 13.38 -7.99 -27.07
CA ALA A 318 12.45 -7.10 -27.75
C ALA A 318 11.93 -5.97 -26.85
N LYS A 319 12.65 -5.63 -25.77
CA LYS A 319 12.25 -4.56 -24.84
C LYS A 319 12.14 -3.21 -25.52
N ASP A 320 13.07 -2.91 -26.42
CA ASP A 320 13.08 -1.65 -27.17
C ASP A 320 12.12 -1.69 -28.36
N THR A 321 11.84 -2.88 -28.91
CA THR A 321 10.90 -3.09 -30.03
C THR A 321 9.45 -2.98 -29.58
N VAL A 322 9.10 -3.61 -28.45
CA VAL A 322 7.74 -3.67 -27.91
C VAL A 322 7.67 -3.21 -26.45
N PRO A 323 8.01 -1.94 -26.15
CA PRO A 323 8.14 -1.44 -24.78
C PRO A 323 6.81 -1.42 -24.01
N LEU A 324 5.69 -1.17 -24.69
CA LEU A 324 4.36 -1.15 -24.06
C LEU A 324 3.87 -2.56 -23.74
N LEU A 325 4.12 -3.52 -24.63
CA LEU A 325 3.82 -4.92 -24.35
C LEU A 325 4.67 -5.45 -23.20
N CYS A 326 5.96 -5.09 -23.15
CA CYS A 326 6.83 -5.43 -22.02
C CYS A 326 6.26 -4.90 -20.69
N LYS A 327 5.92 -3.61 -20.65
CA LYS A 327 5.38 -2.98 -19.45
C LYS A 327 4.04 -3.59 -19.03
N PHE A 328 3.16 -3.87 -20.01
CA PHE A 328 1.89 -4.55 -19.77
C PHE A 328 2.12 -5.93 -19.13
N LEU A 329 2.97 -6.78 -19.74
CA LEU A 329 3.25 -8.13 -19.25
C LEU A 329 3.93 -8.15 -17.87
N GLN A 330 4.74 -7.14 -17.56
CA GLN A 330 5.37 -6.99 -16.23
C GLN A 330 4.34 -6.73 -15.12
N LYS A 331 3.35 -5.85 -15.37
CA LYS A 331 2.33 -5.48 -14.38
C LYS A 331 0.98 -6.20 -14.56
N GLU A 332 0.93 -7.18 -15.45
CA GLU A 332 -0.29 -7.81 -15.93
C GLU A 332 -1.15 -8.38 -14.78
N ASN A 333 -0.52 -9.09 -13.84
CA ASN A 333 -1.21 -9.67 -12.68
C ASN A 333 -1.92 -8.62 -11.81
N GLU A 334 -1.34 -7.42 -11.70
CA GLU A 334 -1.89 -6.31 -10.92
C GLU A 334 -2.91 -5.51 -11.74
N LEU A 335 -2.66 -5.30 -13.03
CA LEU A 335 -3.56 -4.60 -13.96
C LEU A 335 -4.92 -5.28 -14.08
N ARG A 336 -4.97 -6.61 -14.01
CA ARG A 336 -6.23 -7.39 -13.95
C ARG A 336 -7.16 -6.95 -12.82
N LEU A 337 -6.62 -6.35 -11.76
CA LEU A 337 -7.38 -5.95 -10.57
C LEU A 337 -7.96 -4.53 -10.69
N VAL A 338 -7.47 -3.73 -11.64
CA VAL A 338 -7.95 -2.36 -11.89
C VAL A 338 -9.46 -2.34 -12.17
N LYS A 339 -9.99 -3.37 -12.85
CA LYS A 339 -11.43 -3.50 -13.13
C LYS A 339 -12.32 -3.50 -11.88
N PHE A 340 -11.78 -3.79 -10.69
CA PHE A 340 -12.53 -3.79 -9.44
C PHE A 340 -12.57 -2.41 -8.74
N LEU A 341 -11.85 -1.42 -9.28
CA LEU A 341 -11.81 -0.07 -8.73
C LEU A 341 -13.20 0.59 -8.56
N PRO A 342 -14.17 0.45 -9.50
CA PRO A 342 -15.48 1.09 -9.35
C PRO A 342 -16.26 0.55 -8.15
N GLU A 343 -16.18 -0.76 -7.89
CA GLU A 343 -16.83 -1.41 -6.74
C GLU A 343 -16.18 -0.97 -5.42
N ILE A 344 -14.85 -0.83 -5.40
CA ILE A 344 -14.10 -0.32 -4.24
C ILE A 344 -14.48 1.14 -3.96
N LEU A 345 -14.52 1.99 -5.00
CA LEU A 345 -14.91 3.40 -4.86
C LEU A 345 -16.39 3.54 -4.49
N ALA A 346 -17.27 2.66 -4.97
CA ALA A 346 -18.66 2.62 -4.56
C ALA A 346 -18.81 2.26 -3.07
N LEU A 347 -18.10 1.22 -2.61
CA LEU A 347 -18.05 0.86 -1.19
C LEU A 347 -17.59 2.05 -0.33
N GLN A 348 -16.49 2.69 -0.72
CA GLN A 348 -15.95 3.85 -0.01
C GLN A 348 -16.94 5.01 0.03
N ARG A 349 -17.65 5.31 -1.08
CA ARG A 349 -18.69 6.36 -1.12
C ARG A 349 -19.85 6.06 -0.17
N ASP A 350 -20.32 4.82 -0.16
CA ASP A 350 -21.44 4.42 0.70
C ASP A 350 -21.05 4.48 2.17
N LEU A 351 -19.83 4.04 2.52
CA LEU A 351 -19.28 4.17 3.87
C LEU A 351 -19.08 5.64 4.28
N VAL A 352 -18.57 6.49 3.38
CA VAL A 352 -18.46 7.93 3.66
C VAL A 352 -19.85 8.51 3.94
N ARG A 353 -20.85 8.24 3.08
CA ARG A 353 -22.23 8.71 3.29
C ARG A 353 -22.80 8.27 4.64
N GLN A 354 -22.53 7.03 5.04
CA GLN A 354 -23.03 6.47 6.29
C GLN A 354 -22.34 7.07 7.53
N PHE A 355 -21.03 7.30 7.48
CA PHE A 355 -20.23 7.67 8.66
C PHE A 355 -19.84 9.16 8.73
N GLN A 356 -20.12 9.98 7.70
CA GLN A 356 -19.71 11.40 7.64
C GLN A 356 -20.24 12.24 8.82
N ASN A 357 -21.41 11.86 9.36
CA ASN A 357 -22.11 12.60 10.41
C ASN A 357 -22.11 11.88 11.77
N THR A 358 -21.42 10.75 11.90
CA THR A 358 -21.37 9.99 13.15
C THR A 358 -20.28 10.54 14.06
N ALA A 359 -20.61 10.79 15.33
CA ALA A 359 -19.67 11.34 16.30
C ALA A 359 -18.52 10.37 16.65
N GLU A 360 -18.80 9.06 16.64
CA GLU A 360 -17.84 7.99 16.93
C GLU A 360 -18.01 6.83 15.96
N ILE A 361 -16.90 6.25 15.49
CA ILE A 361 -16.93 5.06 14.65
C ILE A 361 -17.06 3.86 15.56
N LYS A 362 -18.03 2.99 15.27
CA LYS A 362 -18.20 1.75 16.02
C LYS A 362 -16.91 0.93 15.97
N HIS A 363 -16.38 0.59 17.14
CA HIS A 363 -15.28 -0.36 17.27
C HIS A 363 -15.81 -1.78 17.14
N CYS A 364 -16.09 -2.21 15.89
CA CYS A 364 -16.59 -3.54 15.57
C CYS A 364 -15.78 -4.20 14.43
N SER A 365 -16.01 -5.51 14.24
CA SER A 365 -15.50 -6.24 13.08
C SER A 365 -16.34 -5.98 11.83
N ILE A 366 -15.77 -6.26 10.65
CA ILE A 366 -16.50 -6.20 9.38
C ILE A 366 -17.71 -7.14 9.41
N ARG A 367 -17.57 -8.34 9.99
CA ARG A 367 -18.65 -9.31 10.13
C ARG A 367 -19.81 -8.78 10.98
N GLU A 368 -19.52 -8.09 12.07
CA GLU A 368 -20.55 -7.48 12.93
C GLU A 368 -21.26 -6.35 12.20
N PHE A 369 -20.52 -5.52 11.47
CA PHE A 369 -21.08 -4.45 10.65
C PHE A 369 -22.05 -4.99 9.58
N LEU A 370 -21.71 -6.10 8.91
CA LEU A 370 -22.58 -6.73 7.91
C LEU A 370 -23.88 -7.33 8.50
N ARG A 371 -23.94 -7.57 9.81
CA ARG A 371 -25.14 -8.07 10.51
C ARG A 371 -26.11 -6.97 10.92
N GLU A 372 -25.74 -5.70 10.76
CA GLU A 372 -26.62 -4.57 11.07
C GLU A 372 -27.88 -4.58 10.18
N PRO A 373 -29.01 -4.01 10.65
CA PRO A 373 -30.28 -4.06 9.93
C PRO A 373 -30.21 -3.27 8.61
N HIS A 374 -30.11 -3.99 7.50
CA HIS A 374 -30.18 -3.48 6.12
C HIS A 374 -31.25 -4.26 5.36
N SER A 375 -31.75 -3.72 4.24
CA SER A 375 -32.56 -4.52 3.31
C SER A 375 -31.72 -5.67 2.72
N ASP A 376 -32.34 -6.79 2.39
CA ASP A 376 -31.65 -7.99 1.89
C ASP A 376 -30.77 -7.66 0.66
N VAL A 377 -31.31 -6.88 -0.27
CA VAL A 377 -30.58 -6.43 -1.48
C VAL A 377 -29.36 -5.57 -1.14
N MET A 378 -29.48 -4.67 -0.16
CA MET A 378 -28.38 -3.80 0.24
C MET A 378 -27.27 -4.58 0.94
N ARG A 379 -27.66 -5.55 1.78
CA ARG A 379 -26.73 -6.44 2.49
C ARG A 379 -25.93 -7.31 1.52
N ASP A 380 -26.60 -7.94 0.55
CA ASP A 380 -25.92 -8.76 -0.47
C ASP A 380 -24.94 -7.92 -1.31
N LEU A 381 -25.33 -6.70 -1.69
CA LEU A 381 -24.47 -5.77 -2.42
C LEU A 381 -23.25 -5.35 -1.60
N LEU A 382 -23.46 -4.99 -0.33
CA LEU A 382 -22.40 -4.58 0.59
C LEU A 382 -21.42 -5.72 0.84
N GLU A 383 -21.93 -6.93 1.11
CA GLU A 383 -21.11 -8.13 1.30
C GLU A 383 -20.28 -8.45 0.05
N ARG A 384 -20.88 -8.37 -1.14
CA ARG A 384 -20.15 -8.54 -2.41
C ARG A 384 -19.00 -7.55 -2.53
N ARG A 385 -19.23 -6.26 -2.28
CA ARG A 385 -18.21 -5.21 -2.39
C ARG A 385 -17.10 -5.36 -1.35
N VAL A 386 -17.45 -5.71 -0.12
CA VAL A 386 -16.48 -6.02 0.94
C VAL A 386 -15.60 -7.21 0.52
N ASN A 387 -16.20 -8.28 -0.01
CA ASN A 387 -15.45 -9.44 -0.49
C ASN A 387 -14.51 -9.08 -1.66
N VAL A 388 -14.94 -8.20 -2.57
CA VAL A 388 -14.06 -7.66 -3.62
C VAL A 388 -12.90 -6.89 -3.01
N PHE A 389 -13.15 -5.97 -2.07
CA PHE A 389 -12.10 -5.20 -1.39
C PHE A 389 -11.07 -6.12 -0.72
N LEU A 390 -11.52 -7.08 0.10
CA LEU A 390 -10.64 -8.02 0.80
C LEU A 390 -9.82 -8.86 -0.17
N SER A 391 -10.44 -9.37 -1.24
CA SER A 391 -9.75 -10.14 -2.28
C SER A 391 -8.66 -9.34 -2.98
N VAL A 392 -8.96 -8.09 -3.36
CA VAL A 392 -8.02 -7.22 -4.07
C VAL A 392 -6.90 -6.77 -3.12
N TRP A 393 -7.21 -6.41 -1.87
CA TRP A 393 -6.22 -6.10 -0.85
C TRP A 393 -5.26 -7.27 -0.63
N ASN A 394 -5.76 -8.48 -0.38
CA ASN A 394 -4.89 -9.63 -0.07
C ASN A 394 -3.96 -9.99 -1.24
N LYS A 395 -4.37 -9.71 -2.49
CA LYS A 395 -3.51 -9.85 -3.68
C LYS A 395 -2.47 -8.74 -3.83
N LEU A 396 -2.77 -7.51 -3.39
CA LEU A 396 -1.93 -6.34 -3.60
C LEU A 396 -1.15 -5.88 -2.35
N ARG A 397 -1.39 -6.43 -1.16
CA ARG A 397 -0.80 -5.96 0.11
C ARG A 397 0.72 -5.90 0.10
N SER A 398 1.38 -6.86 -0.54
CA SER A 398 2.84 -6.91 -0.69
C SER A 398 3.36 -5.85 -1.68
N SER A 399 2.66 -5.67 -2.80
CA SER A 399 2.94 -4.61 -3.78
C SER A 399 2.70 -3.23 -3.18
N LEU A 400 1.69 -3.05 -2.32
CA LEU A 400 1.41 -1.81 -1.60
C LEU A 400 2.50 -1.45 -0.60
N ASP A 401 3.00 -2.41 0.17
CA ASP A 401 4.09 -2.15 1.13
C ASP A 401 5.39 -1.72 0.41
N THR A 402 5.66 -2.32 -0.75
CA THR A 402 6.90 -2.09 -1.51
C THR A 402 6.80 -0.88 -2.45
N ASN A 403 5.83 -0.91 -3.35
CA ASN A 403 5.66 -0.02 -4.50
C ASN A 403 4.58 1.04 -4.29
N GLY A 404 3.80 0.96 -3.21
CA GLY A 404 2.78 1.94 -2.89
C GLY A 404 3.36 3.33 -2.61
N GLU A 405 2.68 4.33 -3.14
CA GLU A 405 2.98 5.75 -2.92
C GLU A 405 2.68 6.17 -1.48
N ILE A 406 1.54 5.70 -0.95
CA ILE A 406 1.16 5.88 0.45
C ILE A 406 1.93 4.85 1.27
N LYS A 407 2.89 5.33 2.07
CA LYS A 407 3.68 4.47 2.95
C LYS A 407 2.88 4.08 4.18
N LEU A 408 2.42 2.83 4.19
CA LEU A 408 1.70 2.23 5.30
C LEU A 408 2.64 1.97 6.50
N PRO A 409 2.14 2.10 7.75
CA PRO A 409 2.86 1.67 8.95
C PRO A 409 3.19 0.18 8.96
N ARG A 410 4.26 -0.20 9.66
CA ARG A 410 4.66 -1.62 9.82
C ARG A 410 3.54 -2.40 10.51
N GLY A 411 3.26 -3.62 10.05
CA GLY A 411 2.20 -4.47 10.58
C GLY A 411 0.91 -4.49 9.76
N TYR A 412 0.65 -3.46 8.94
CA TYR A 412 -0.64 -3.34 8.23
C TYR A 412 -0.75 -4.30 7.04
N CYS A 413 0.37 -4.60 6.40
CA CYS A 413 0.44 -5.49 5.24
C CYS A 413 0.86 -6.93 5.59
N ASP A 414 1.10 -7.22 6.88
CA ASP A 414 1.72 -8.48 7.33
C ASP A 414 0.73 -9.65 7.30
N ALA A 415 -0.54 -9.41 7.66
CA ALA A 415 -1.60 -10.41 7.72
C ALA A 415 -2.65 -10.21 6.62
N GLU A 416 -3.36 -11.28 6.27
CA GLU A 416 -4.52 -11.19 5.40
C GLU A 416 -5.68 -10.53 6.12
N LEU A 417 -6.37 -9.63 5.41
CA LEU A 417 -7.63 -9.09 5.90
C LEU A 417 -8.75 -10.11 5.65
N SER A 418 -9.61 -10.26 6.64
CA SER A 418 -10.77 -11.14 6.64
C SER A 418 -11.97 -10.41 7.21
N LEU A 419 -13.13 -11.07 7.21
CA LEU A 419 -14.34 -10.51 7.83
C LEU A 419 -14.21 -10.27 9.35
N GLU A 420 -13.21 -10.87 10.02
CA GLU A 420 -12.91 -10.63 11.43
C GLU A 420 -12.03 -9.38 11.66
N SER A 421 -11.54 -8.77 10.58
CA SER A 421 -10.75 -7.55 10.67
C SER A 421 -11.60 -6.38 11.15
N ARG A 422 -10.95 -5.36 11.74
CA ARG A 422 -11.61 -4.14 12.22
C ARG A 422 -12.27 -3.40 11.04
N LEU A 423 -13.49 -2.91 11.23
CA LEU A 423 -14.22 -2.13 10.21
C LEU A 423 -13.41 -0.95 9.64
N GLU A 424 -12.55 -0.35 10.48
CA GLU A 424 -11.74 0.82 10.13
C GLU A 424 -10.86 0.61 8.88
N VAL A 425 -10.45 -0.62 8.56
CA VAL A 425 -9.64 -0.91 7.35
C VAL A 425 -10.38 -0.61 6.04
N LEU A 426 -11.72 -0.62 6.05
CA LEU A 426 -12.56 -0.31 4.89
C LEU A 426 -12.83 1.20 4.75
N LEU A 427 -12.76 1.94 5.85
CA LEU A 427 -13.11 3.35 5.89
C LEU A 427 -11.97 4.17 5.26
N PRO A 428 -12.23 4.95 4.19
CA PRO A 428 -11.18 5.67 3.50
C PRO A 428 -10.72 6.87 4.34
N ARG A 429 -9.63 6.70 5.09
CA ARG A 429 -9.07 7.75 5.96
C ARG A 429 -7.62 8.01 5.58
N ARG A 430 -7.18 9.25 5.82
CA ARG A 430 -5.79 9.65 5.66
C ARG A 430 -4.91 9.33 6.86
N GLN A 431 -5.47 8.68 7.88
CA GLN A 431 -4.80 8.32 9.14
C GLN A 431 -5.31 6.98 9.66
N GLY A 432 -4.59 6.38 10.62
CA GLY A 432 -4.99 5.15 11.27
C GLY A 432 -5.11 3.96 10.31
N LEU A 433 -5.97 2.99 10.64
CA LEU A 433 -6.19 1.79 9.83
C LEU A 433 -6.90 2.08 8.49
N GLY A 434 -7.60 3.21 8.39
CA GLY A 434 -8.29 3.60 7.16
C GLY A 434 -7.35 3.98 6.01
N LEU A 435 -6.06 4.13 6.29
CA LEU A 435 -5.01 4.24 5.27
C LEU A 435 -5.01 3.05 4.31
N CYS A 436 -5.40 1.85 4.76
CA CYS A 436 -5.49 0.67 3.89
C CYS A 436 -6.43 0.90 2.71
N SER A 437 -7.61 1.45 2.98
CA SER A 437 -8.63 1.74 1.97
C SER A 437 -8.16 2.83 0.99
N THR A 438 -7.58 3.92 1.50
CA THR A 438 -7.06 5.00 0.66
C THR A 438 -5.84 4.58 -0.17
N ALA A 439 -4.93 3.79 0.39
CA ALA A 439 -3.75 3.26 -0.29
C ALA A 439 -4.14 2.32 -1.44
N LEU A 440 -5.12 1.43 -1.22
CA LEU A 440 -5.58 0.50 -2.24
C LEU A 440 -6.16 1.23 -3.47
N ALA A 441 -7.06 2.19 -3.23
CA ALA A 441 -7.66 2.97 -4.32
C ALA A 441 -6.60 3.78 -5.09
N SER A 442 -5.69 4.44 -4.36
CA SER A 442 -4.60 5.23 -4.96
C SER A 442 -3.67 4.36 -5.80
N TYR A 443 -3.33 3.16 -5.33
CA TYR A 443 -2.45 2.24 -6.06
C TYR A 443 -3.07 1.71 -7.35
N LEU A 444 -4.36 1.34 -7.32
CA LEU A 444 -5.07 0.91 -8.53
C LEU A 444 -5.17 2.04 -9.57
N ILE A 445 -5.42 3.28 -9.13
CA ILE A 445 -5.39 4.46 -10.00
C ILE A 445 -3.98 4.68 -10.57
N GLY A 446 -2.94 4.56 -9.73
CA GLY A 446 -1.54 4.65 -10.14
C GLY A 446 -1.18 3.62 -11.21
N LEU A 447 -1.58 2.35 -11.04
CA LEU A 447 -1.36 1.29 -12.03
C LEU A 447 -2.02 1.60 -13.37
N HIS A 448 -3.26 2.06 -13.34
CA HIS A 448 -4.01 2.45 -14.54
C HIS A 448 -3.31 3.61 -15.25
N ASN A 449 -3.05 4.70 -14.54
CA ASN A 449 -2.45 5.91 -15.08
C ASN A 449 -1.03 5.67 -15.62
N ASP A 450 -0.22 4.85 -14.95
CA ASP A 450 1.15 4.53 -15.37
C ASP A 450 1.22 3.88 -16.76
N LEU A 451 0.25 3.02 -17.08
CA LEU A 451 0.17 2.38 -18.38
C LEU A 451 -0.47 3.31 -19.43
N VAL A 452 -1.57 3.98 -19.11
CA VAL A 452 -2.24 4.95 -20.00
C VAL A 452 -1.29 6.07 -20.41
N HIS A 453 -0.56 6.64 -19.46
CA HIS A 453 0.45 7.67 -19.74
C HIS A 453 1.55 7.15 -20.68
N SER A 454 1.93 5.87 -20.56
CA SER A 454 2.92 5.28 -21.46
C SER A 454 2.37 5.13 -22.88
N VAL A 455 1.08 4.80 -23.01
CA VAL A 455 0.40 4.76 -24.31
C VAL A 455 0.31 6.14 -24.94
N HIS A 456 -0.13 7.17 -24.22
CA HIS A 456 -0.21 8.55 -24.75
C HIS A 456 1.15 9.04 -25.25
N ARG A 457 2.24 8.76 -24.51
CA ARG A 457 3.61 9.09 -24.95
C ARG A 457 4.01 8.35 -26.23
N HIS A 458 3.55 7.12 -26.41
CA HIS A 458 3.85 6.32 -27.60
C HIS A 458 3.04 6.76 -28.82
N THR A 459 1.75 7.09 -28.63
CA THR A 459 0.84 7.52 -29.71
C THR A 459 0.97 9.00 -30.05
N LYS A 460 1.69 9.79 -29.23
CA LYS A 460 1.81 11.26 -29.34
C LYS A 460 0.45 11.95 -29.27
N ASP A 461 -0.43 11.42 -28.43
CA ASP A 461 -1.74 11.99 -28.18
C ASP A 461 -1.62 13.03 -27.05
N ASP A 462 -1.86 14.30 -27.35
CA ASP A 462 -1.73 15.43 -26.41
C ASP A 462 -3.04 15.70 -25.64
N ASP A 463 -4.15 15.06 -26.02
CA ASP A 463 -5.44 15.26 -25.36
C ASP A 463 -5.47 14.55 -24.01
N ARG A 464 -5.33 15.35 -22.94
CA ARG A 464 -5.46 14.90 -21.56
C ARG A 464 -6.93 14.69 -21.21
N TYR A 465 -7.52 13.60 -21.68
CA TYR A 465 -8.83 13.16 -21.22
C TYR A 465 -8.74 12.76 -19.73
N LEU A 466 -9.32 13.59 -18.85
CA LEU A 466 -9.27 13.43 -17.40
C LEU A 466 -10.65 13.08 -16.85
N VAL A 467 -10.69 12.15 -15.89
CA VAL A 467 -11.92 11.74 -15.20
C VAL A 467 -11.70 11.74 -13.68
N SER A 468 -12.69 12.19 -12.93
CA SER A 468 -12.68 12.15 -11.46
C SER A 468 -13.02 10.74 -10.94
N PRO A 469 -12.42 10.27 -9.82
CA PRO A 469 -12.80 9.01 -9.18
C PRO A 469 -14.30 8.87 -8.88
N SER A 470 -15.00 10.00 -8.71
CA SER A 470 -16.45 10.01 -8.47
C SER A 470 -17.28 9.57 -9.69
N GLU A 471 -16.73 9.70 -10.90
CA GLU A 471 -17.37 9.45 -12.20
C GLU A 471 -16.79 8.20 -12.91
N VAL A 472 -15.83 7.53 -12.29
CA VAL A 472 -15.21 6.32 -12.84
C VAL A 472 -16.26 5.22 -13.02
N ALA A 473 -16.22 4.59 -14.20
CA ALA A 473 -17.09 3.49 -14.63
C ALA A 473 -16.22 2.47 -15.37
N ASP A 474 -16.76 1.26 -15.60
CA ASP A 474 -16.00 0.16 -16.20
C ASP A 474 -15.36 0.52 -17.55
N LEU A 475 -16.02 1.37 -18.34
CA LEU A 475 -15.52 1.82 -19.65
C LEU A 475 -14.24 2.67 -19.55
N HIS A 476 -14.07 3.40 -18.45
CA HIS A 476 -12.91 4.27 -18.19
C HIS A 476 -11.66 3.49 -17.79
N LEU A 477 -11.80 2.21 -17.42
CA LEU A 477 -10.73 1.41 -16.83
C LEU A 477 -10.13 0.42 -17.81
N ILE A 478 -8.86 0.08 -17.58
CA ILE A 478 -8.23 -1.08 -18.22
C ILE A 478 -8.93 -2.33 -17.66
N SER A 479 -9.72 -2.98 -18.51
CA SER A 479 -10.52 -4.15 -18.14
C SER A 479 -10.43 -5.19 -19.25
N TYR A 480 -10.07 -6.41 -18.87
CA TYR A 480 -9.94 -7.56 -19.75
C TYR A 480 -10.02 -8.87 -18.95
N GLU A 481 -10.33 -9.97 -19.64
CA GLU A 481 -10.27 -11.33 -19.13
C GLU A 481 -9.20 -12.14 -19.86
N VAL A 482 -8.40 -12.87 -19.08
CA VAL A 482 -7.22 -13.58 -19.60
C VAL A 482 -7.62 -14.64 -20.61
N GLU A 483 -8.49 -15.56 -20.21
CA GLU A 483 -8.88 -16.71 -21.03
C GLU A 483 -9.79 -16.32 -22.20
N ARG A 484 -10.57 -15.25 -22.07
CA ARG A 484 -11.54 -14.83 -23.09
C ARG A 484 -11.00 -13.80 -24.07
N ASP A 485 -10.13 -12.89 -23.62
CA ASP A 485 -9.66 -11.78 -24.43
C ASP A 485 -8.18 -11.92 -24.79
N LEU A 486 -7.32 -12.15 -23.79
CA LEU A 486 -5.87 -12.11 -23.99
C LEU A 486 -5.32 -13.38 -24.67
N ILE A 487 -5.72 -14.57 -24.22
CA ILE A 487 -5.25 -15.84 -24.81
C ILE A 487 -5.65 -15.95 -26.29
N PRO A 488 -6.90 -15.69 -26.71
CA PRO A 488 -7.27 -15.72 -28.13
C PRO A 488 -6.50 -14.69 -28.96
N LEU A 489 -6.26 -13.49 -28.41
CA LEU A 489 -5.43 -12.46 -29.05
C LEU A 489 -4.02 -12.98 -29.30
N ILE A 490 -3.36 -13.56 -28.30
CA ILE A 490 -2.01 -14.11 -28.45
C ILE A 490 -1.98 -15.25 -29.48
N LEU A 491 -2.95 -16.16 -29.41
CA LEU A 491 -3.06 -17.30 -30.35
C LEU A 491 -3.27 -16.84 -31.79
N SER A 492 -4.05 -15.79 -32.03
CA SER A 492 -4.29 -15.26 -33.38
C SER A 492 -3.04 -14.65 -34.05
N ASN A 493 -2.03 -14.30 -33.25
CA ASN A 493 -0.76 -13.72 -33.72
C ASN A 493 0.41 -14.71 -33.56
N CYS A 494 0.10 -15.98 -33.33
CA CYS A 494 1.05 -17.08 -33.31
C CYS A 494 1.15 -17.67 -34.72
N GLN A 495 2.26 -17.42 -35.40
CA GLN A 495 2.52 -17.93 -36.74
C GLN A 495 3.25 -19.27 -36.67
N TYR A 496 2.96 -20.16 -37.62
CA TYR A 496 3.65 -21.43 -37.79
C TYR A 496 4.37 -21.43 -39.12
N SER A 497 5.69 -21.48 -39.11
CA SER A 497 6.51 -21.65 -40.31
C SER A 497 6.95 -23.10 -40.43
N MET A 498 7.02 -23.61 -41.66
CA MET A 498 7.62 -24.91 -41.95
C MET A 498 8.95 -24.70 -42.67
N GLU A 499 10.05 -25.11 -42.06
CA GLU A 499 11.34 -25.14 -42.75
C GLU A 499 11.49 -26.38 -43.64
N LYS A 500 12.32 -26.28 -44.68
CA LYS A 500 12.69 -27.41 -45.55
C LYS A 500 13.43 -28.46 -44.71
N GLY A 501 12.68 -29.40 -44.16
CA GLY A 501 13.14 -30.37 -43.16
C GLY A 501 12.03 -30.92 -42.26
N GLY A 502 10.82 -30.32 -42.28
CA GLY A 502 9.65 -30.83 -41.58
C GLY A 502 9.47 -30.33 -40.14
N GLU A 503 10.31 -29.38 -39.71
CA GLU A 503 10.15 -28.72 -38.42
C GLU A 503 9.17 -27.53 -38.54
N THR A 504 8.14 -27.55 -37.69
CA THR A 504 7.19 -26.45 -37.53
C THR A 504 7.69 -25.54 -36.40
N LEU A 505 8.22 -24.37 -36.74
CA LEU A 505 8.61 -23.36 -35.75
C LEU A 505 7.40 -22.48 -35.42
N GLN A 506 7.16 -22.31 -34.12
CA GLN A 506 6.15 -21.40 -33.60
C GLN A 506 6.82 -20.05 -33.39
N ASP A 507 6.31 -19.00 -34.04
CA ASP A 507 6.81 -17.64 -33.86
C ASP A 507 5.70 -16.66 -33.47
N PHE A 508 6.02 -15.74 -32.57
CA PHE A 508 5.09 -14.71 -32.11
C PHE A 508 5.41 -13.38 -32.77
N ASP A 509 4.41 -12.83 -33.46
CA ASP A 509 4.44 -11.47 -34.01
C ASP A 509 4.20 -10.46 -32.88
N LEU A 510 5.28 -10.11 -32.17
CA LEU A 510 5.24 -9.28 -30.98
C LEU A 510 4.71 -7.86 -31.26
N GLU A 511 5.03 -7.29 -32.43
CA GLU A 511 4.59 -5.95 -32.82
C GLU A 511 3.07 -5.92 -33.03
N ARG A 512 2.54 -6.91 -33.72
CA ARG A 512 1.09 -7.04 -33.93
C ARG A 512 0.34 -7.32 -32.63
N ILE A 513 0.91 -8.13 -31.74
CA ILE A 513 0.36 -8.34 -30.39
C ILE A 513 0.32 -7.02 -29.62
N GLN A 514 1.42 -6.25 -29.62
CA GLN A 514 1.46 -4.94 -28.97
C GLN A 514 0.37 -4.00 -29.50
N GLN A 515 0.22 -3.89 -30.83
CA GLN A 515 -0.80 -3.07 -31.47
C GLN A 515 -2.22 -3.49 -31.08
N GLN A 516 -2.50 -4.80 -31.04
CA GLN A 516 -3.81 -5.30 -30.64
C GLN A 516 -4.10 -5.08 -29.15
N VAL A 517 -3.10 -5.22 -28.29
CA VAL A 517 -3.25 -4.92 -26.85
C VAL A 517 -3.54 -3.43 -26.64
N ILE A 518 -2.81 -2.56 -27.32
CA ILE A 518 -3.02 -1.11 -27.25
C ILE A 518 -4.43 -0.76 -27.73
N SER A 519 -4.77 -1.15 -28.96
CA SER A 519 -6.05 -0.78 -29.58
C SER A 519 -7.27 -1.31 -28.84
N LYS A 520 -7.22 -2.53 -28.28
CA LYS A 520 -8.38 -3.15 -27.62
C LYS A 520 -8.54 -2.75 -26.15
N PHE A 521 -7.45 -2.61 -25.40
CA PHE A 521 -7.52 -2.49 -23.95
C PHE A 521 -7.04 -1.16 -23.38
N LEU A 522 -6.14 -0.45 -24.08
CA LEU A 522 -5.41 0.68 -23.50
C LEU A 522 -5.73 2.03 -24.16
N GLN A 523 -6.05 2.03 -25.45
CA GLN A 523 -6.32 3.24 -26.20
C GLN A 523 -7.67 3.86 -25.80
N GLY A 524 -7.73 5.20 -25.73
CA GLY A 524 -8.94 5.95 -25.38
C GLY A 524 -9.31 5.92 -23.90
N LYS A 525 -8.45 5.38 -23.02
CA LYS A 525 -8.67 5.37 -21.58
C LYS A 525 -8.27 6.72 -20.96
N PRO A 526 -9.11 7.32 -20.10
CA PRO A 526 -8.77 8.58 -19.42
C PRO A 526 -7.65 8.38 -18.40
N LEU A 527 -6.98 9.49 -18.07
CA LEU A 527 -6.22 9.61 -16.84
C LEU A 527 -7.17 9.92 -15.69
N ILE A 528 -7.07 9.15 -14.60
CA ILE A 528 -7.93 9.33 -13.43
C ILE A 528 -7.25 10.27 -12.46
N THR A 529 -7.93 11.36 -12.09
CA THR A 529 -7.40 12.31 -11.10
C THR A 529 -7.46 11.69 -9.69
N LEU A 530 -6.63 12.18 -8.77
CA LEU A 530 -6.72 11.74 -7.36
C LEU A 530 -7.59 12.68 -6.51
N THR A 531 -7.93 13.83 -7.06
CA THR A 531 -8.91 14.76 -6.50
C THR A 531 -10.31 14.15 -6.63
N GLY A 532 -10.95 13.87 -5.49
CA GLY A 532 -12.27 13.25 -5.46
C GLY A 532 -12.29 11.76 -5.09
N ILE A 533 -11.16 11.18 -4.65
CA ILE A 533 -11.19 9.90 -3.93
C ILE A 533 -12.05 10.09 -2.67
N PRO A 534 -13.08 9.26 -2.45
CA PRO A 534 -13.93 9.37 -1.27
C PRO A 534 -13.05 9.29 -0.02
N THR A 535 -13.13 10.30 0.84
CA THR A 535 -12.34 10.37 2.07
C THR A 535 -13.28 10.73 3.21
N LEU A 536 -13.26 9.94 4.27
CA LEU A 536 -13.97 10.23 5.51
C LEU A 536 -13.12 11.19 6.33
N VAL A 537 -13.56 12.44 6.40
CA VAL A 537 -12.99 13.47 7.28
C VAL A 537 -13.89 13.53 8.50
N HIS A 538 -13.36 13.16 9.66
CA HIS A 538 -14.07 13.35 10.92
C HIS A 538 -14.37 14.83 11.13
N ARG A 539 -15.54 15.16 11.70
CA ARG A 539 -15.89 16.55 12.06
C ARG A 539 -14.79 17.20 12.91
N HIS A 540 -14.18 16.41 13.79
CA HIS A 540 -13.10 16.82 14.68
C HIS A 540 -11.72 17.01 14.01
N ASP A 541 -11.53 16.55 12.77
CA ASP A 541 -10.30 16.74 11.97
C ASP A 541 -10.41 17.93 11.01
N ARG A 542 -11.51 18.68 11.05
CA ARG A 542 -11.61 19.95 10.31
C ARG A 542 -10.59 20.92 10.85
N ASN A 543 -9.85 21.58 9.97
CA ASN A 543 -8.91 22.62 10.36
C ASN A 543 -9.70 23.88 10.78
N TYR A 544 -10.19 23.88 12.01
CA TYR A 544 -10.96 25.00 12.58
C TYR A 544 -10.14 26.29 12.58
N GLU A 545 -8.81 26.24 12.64
CA GLU A 545 -7.97 27.45 12.52
C GLU A 545 -8.12 28.12 11.15
N GLN A 546 -8.12 27.33 10.08
CA GLN A 546 -8.35 27.85 8.74
C GLN A 546 -9.80 28.33 8.59
N LEU A 547 -10.76 27.56 9.10
CA LEU A 547 -12.17 27.95 9.08
C LEU A 547 -12.38 29.29 9.80
N PHE A 548 -11.75 29.49 10.96
CA PHE A 548 -11.80 30.74 11.72
C PHE A 548 -11.13 31.89 10.98
N SER A 549 -10.00 31.64 10.31
CA SER A 549 -9.38 32.64 9.44
C SER A 549 -10.31 33.03 8.29
N ASP A 550 -10.96 32.07 7.64
CA ASP A 550 -11.85 32.32 6.51
C ASP A 550 -13.11 33.09 6.93
N VAL A 551 -13.67 32.78 8.12
CA VAL A 551 -14.77 33.54 8.71
C VAL A 551 -14.32 34.95 9.09
N ARG A 552 -13.20 35.11 9.80
CA ARG A 552 -12.66 36.42 10.21
C ARG A 552 -12.37 37.34 9.02
N ASN A 553 -11.95 36.76 7.89
CA ASN A 553 -11.72 37.51 6.66
C ASN A 553 -13.00 37.99 5.97
N LYS A 554 -14.15 37.36 6.25
CA LYS A 554 -15.44 37.63 5.58
C LYS A 554 -16.47 38.31 6.47
N LEU A 555 -16.40 38.13 7.79
CA LEU A 555 -17.30 38.69 8.79
C LEU A 555 -16.52 39.25 9.98
N GLU A 556 -16.97 40.40 10.48
CA GLU A 556 -16.54 40.91 11.78
C GLU A 556 -17.00 39.96 12.89
N GLN A 557 -16.07 39.58 13.77
CA GLN A 557 -16.34 38.70 14.92
C GLN A 557 -16.10 39.45 16.22
N SER A 558 -16.97 39.23 17.20
CA SER A 558 -16.91 39.85 18.52
C SER A 558 -17.15 38.84 19.64
N ALA A 559 -16.65 39.13 20.84
CA ALA A 559 -16.86 38.31 22.02
C ALA A 559 -18.35 38.23 22.40
N LEU A 560 -18.75 37.12 23.01
CA LEU A 560 -20.09 36.95 23.58
C LEU A 560 -20.21 37.74 24.90
N PRO A 561 -21.29 38.51 25.11
CA PRO A 561 -21.55 39.14 26.40
C PRO A 561 -21.69 38.08 27.51
N SER A 562 -21.13 38.33 28.70
CA SER A 562 -21.16 37.37 29.82
C SER A 562 -22.56 36.98 30.26
N SER A 563 -23.53 37.88 30.11
CA SER A 563 -24.95 37.61 30.38
C SER A 563 -25.55 36.59 29.41
N VAL A 564 -25.12 36.59 28.14
CA VAL A 564 -25.55 35.64 27.11
C VAL A 564 -24.84 34.30 27.31
N MET A 565 -23.55 34.29 27.64
CA MET A 565 -22.81 33.06 27.95
C MET A 565 -23.45 32.30 29.12
N ASN A 566 -23.74 32.99 30.23
CA ASN A 566 -24.37 32.38 31.40
C ASN A 566 -25.79 31.87 31.11
N MET A 567 -26.54 32.56 30.25
CA MET A 567 -27.86 32.11 29.80
C MET A 567 -27.75 30.83 28.97
N ILE A 568 -26.87 30.77 27.99
CA ILE A 568 -26.66 29.59 27.13
C ILE A 568 -26.19 28.39 27.97
N SER A 569 -25.20 28.58 28.84
CA SER A 569 -24.73 27.54 29.75
C SER A 569 -25.79 27.11 30.78
N GLY A 570 -26.73 28.00 31.10
CA GLY A 570 -27.86 27.78 32.00
C GLY A 570 -28.98 26.96 31.36
N GLU A 571 -29.33 27.29 30.12
CA GLU A 571 -30.40 26.63 29.34
C GLU A 571 -29.93 25.26 28.80
N LEU A 572 -28.70 25.14 28.31
CA LEU A 572 -28.17 23.89 27.74
C LEU A 572 -27.52 22.99 28.82
N GLN A 573 -28.31 22.37 29.69
CA GLN A 573 -27.78 21.45 30.73
C GLN A 573 -27.58 20.01 30.25
N SER A 574 -28.31 19.56 29.23
CA SER A 574 -28.22 18.20 28.70
C SER A 574 -27.03 18.04 27.75
N TYR A 575 -26.27 16.94 27.88
CA TYR A 575 -25.18 16.62 26.94
C TYR A 575 -25.66 16.54 25.48
N SER A 576 -26.88 16.03 25.25
CA SER A 576 -27.48 15.97 23.90
C SER A 576 -27.73 17.36 23.34
N ASP A 577 -28.36 18.25 24.12
CA ASP A 577 -28.68 19.61 23.67
C ASP A 577 -27.42 20.42 23.37
N VAL A 578 -26.35 20.23 24.15
CA VAL A 578 -25.04 20.86 23.90
C VAL A 578 -24.41 20.33 22.61
N CYS A 579 -24.51 19.02 22.34
CA CYS A 579 -24.00 18.43 21.11
C CYS A 579 -24.79 18.89 19.87
N ASP A 580 -26.09 19.04 20.00
CA ASP A 580 -26.96 19.56 18.95
C ASP A 580 -26.67 21.03 18.67
N ALA A 581 -26.53 21.86 19.72
CA ALA A 581 -26.14 23.25 19.61
C ALA A 581 -24.75 23.43 18.97
N LEU A 582 -23.78 22.60 19.39
CA LEU A 582 -22.42 22.63 18.83
C LEU A 582 -22.44 22.22 17.35
N SER A 583 -23.16 21.14 17.00
CA SER A 583 -23.30 20.69 15.62
C SER A 583 -23.92 21.77 14.74
N LEU A 584 -24.94 22.46 15.24
CA LEU A 584 -25.59 23.56 14.54
C LEU A 584 -24.63 24.73 14.33
N SER A 585 -23.88 25.11 15.37
CA SER A 585 -22.87 26.17 15.30
C SER A 585 -21.75 25.83 14.32
N GLU A 586 -21.28 24.58 14.27
CA GLU A 586 -20.27 24.11 13.32
C GLU A 586 -20.75 24.12 11.87
N ILE A 587 -22.02 23.76 11.63
CA ILE A 587 -22.64 23.86 10.31
C ILE A 587 -22.69 25.32 9.88
N THR A 588 -23.21 26.20 10.75
CA THR A 588 -23.27 27.64 10.46
C THR A 588 -21.90 28.22 10.16
N LEU A 589 -20.89 27.92 10.98
CA LEU A 589 -19.50 28.34 10.76
C LEU A 589 -18.94 27.86 9.42
N GLY A 590 -19.26 26.63 9.01
CA GLY A 590 -18.86 26.11 7.69
C GLY A 590 -19.48 26.87 6.51
N PHE A 591 -20.74 27.26 6.61
CA PHE A 591 -21.40 28.07 5.57
C PHE A 591 -20.89 29.52 5.56
N LEU A 592 -20.70 30.14 6.72
CA LEU A 592 -20.14 31.48 6.84
C LEU A 592 -18.72 31.56 6.26
N ALA A 593 -17.89 30.54 6.50
CA ALA A 593 -16.55 30.45 5.92
C ALA A 593 -16.58 30.44 4.38
N MET A 594 -17.65 29.91 3.77
CA MET A 594 -17.79 29.83 2.32
C MET A 594 -18.42 31.10 1.73
N ALA A 595 -19.55 31.56 2.28
CA ALA A 595 -20.37 32.61 1.66
C ALA A 595 -20.19 34.01 2.27
N GLY A 596 -19.79 34.11 3.55
CA GLY A 596 -19.96 35.35 4.32
C GLY A 596 -21.45 35.65 4.59
N GLU A 597 -21.74 36.68 5.39
CA GLU A 597 -23.10 37.24 5.57
C GLU A 597 -23.03 38.58 6.37
N ASN A 598 -24.17 39.21 6.64
CA ASN A 598 -24.26 40.35 7.56
C ASN A 598 -24.03 39.95 9.02
N ALA A 599 -23.00 40.53 9.65
CA ALA A 599 -22.58 40.24 11.03
C ALA A 599 -23.64 40.56 12.10
N ASP A 600 -24.58 41.47 11.84
CA ASP A 600 -25.67 41.84 12.75
C ASP A 600 -26.88 40.90 12.70
N MET A 601 -26.97 40.05 11.67
CA MET A 601 -28.08 39.11 11.51
C MET A 601 -28.14 38.16 12.71
N LEU A 602 -29.36 37.85 13.16
CA LEU A 602 -29.56 36.89 14.25
C LEU A 602 -29.17 35.49 13.76
N LEU A 603 -28.48 34.74 14.63
CA LEU A 603 -28.03 33.39 14.31
C LEU A 603 -29.23 32.47 13.99
N THR A 604 -30.32 32.61 14.74
CA THR A 604 -31.55 31.85 14.51
C THR A 604 -32.23 32.21 13.19
N GLU A 605 -32.20 33.49 12.80
CA GLU A 605 -32.76 33.96 11.54
C GLU A 605 -31.97 33.38 10.34
N TYR A 606 -30.64 33.34 10.45
CA TYR A 606 -29.78 32.74 9.43
C TYR A 606 -30.06 31.23 9.27
N ILE A 607 -30.21 30.52 10.40
CA ILE A 607 -30.47 29.07 10.40
C ILE A 607 -31.85 28.74 9.82
N GLU A 608 -32.87 29.52 10.16
CA GLU A 608 -34.25 29.30 9.71
C GLU A 608 -34.46 29.73 8.26
N GLN A 609 -33.97 30.91 7.87
CA GLN A 609 -34.32 31.54 6.59
C GLN A 609 -33.28 31.29 5.49
N VAL A 610 -31.99 31.21 5.83
CA VAL A 610 -30.91 31.04 4.84
C VAL A 610 -30.54 29.56 4.71
N LEU A 611 -30.24 28.89 5.84
CA LEU A 611 -29.89 27.47 5.83
C LEU A 611 -31.13 26.55 5.70
N GLN A 612 -32.33 27.10 5.90
CA GLN A 612 -33.60 26.36 5.83
C GLN A 612 -33.66 25.12 6.74
N MET A 613 -33.04 25.22 7.93
CA MET A 613 -32.94 24.11 8.90
C MET A 613 -33.91 24.25 10.09
N GLY A 614 -34.84 25.21 10.06
CA GLY A 614 -35.75 25.50 11.18
C GLY A 614 -36.55 24.28 11.65
N ASP A 615 -37.12 23.52 10.71
CA ASP A 615 -37.97 22.36 11.02
C ASP A 615 -37.20 21.13 11.52
N GLN A 616 -35.89 21.07 11.30
CA GLN A 616 -35.02 19.95 11.66
C GLN A 616 -34.22 20.21 12.95
N THR A 617 -34.31 21.41 13.51
CA THR A 617 -33.52 21.83 14.66
C THR A 617 -34.34 21.76 15.94
N ASN A 618 -33.74 21.29 17.03
CA ASN A 618 -34.38 21.24 18.33
C ASN A 618 -34.84 22.66 18.76
N PRO A 619 -36.14 22.91 19.00
CA PRO A 619 -36.65 24.25 19.33
C PRO A 619 -36.06 24.80 20.64
N HIS A 620 -35.65 23.93 21.57
CA HIS A 620 -34.96 24.30 22.79
C HIS A 620 -33.56 24.86 22.50
N VAL A 621 -32.84 24.27 21.55
CA VAL A 621 -31.52 24.76 21.11
C VAL A 621 -31.65 26.10 20.39
N LEU A 622 -32.64 26.24 19.50
CA LEU A 622 -32.91 27.52 18.84
C LEU A 622 -33.24 28.61 19.85
N GLN A 623 -34.08 28.29 20.86
CA GLN A 623 -34.43 29.21 21.95
C GLN A 623 -33.18 29.73 22.68
N ALA A 624 -32.25 28.83 23.04
CA ALA A 624 -31.01 29.19 23.73
C ALA A 624 -30.10 30.11 22.91
N LEU A 625 -30.15 29.98 21.58
CA LEU A 625 -29.31 30.75 20.66
C LEU A 625 -29.97 32.05 20.15
N ARG A 626 -31.21 32.39 20.56
CA ARG A 626 -31.97 33.56 20.07
C ARG A 626 -31.29 34.90 20.27
N ARG A 627 -30.37 35.01 21.24
CA ARG A 627 -29.64 36.24 21.55
C ARG A 627 -28.28 36.32 20.85
N CYS A 628 -27.92 35.31 20.06
CA CYS A 628 -26.68 35.29 19.30
C CYS A 628 -26.88 35.94 17.92
N GLN A 629 -25.86 36.65 17.47
CA GLN A 629 -25.74 37.20 16.12
C GLN A 629 -24.59 36.49 15.39
N LEU A 630 -24.49 36.64 14.07
CA LEU A 630 -23.42 36.00 13.29
C LEU A 630 -22.01 36.50 13.65
N ARG A 631 -21.88 37.71 14.21
CA ARG A 631 -20.62 38.19 14.81
C ARG A 631 -20.16 37.37 16.03
N HIS A 632 -21.06 36.64 16.68
CA HIS A 632 -20.76 35.84 17.87
C HIS A 632 -20.42 34.38 17.53
N SER A 633 -20.40 33.98 16.25
CA SER A 633 -20.33 32.58 15.84
C SER A 633 -19.07 31.84 16.32
N MET A 634 -17.90 32.48 16.29
CA MET A 634 -16.67 31.87 16.80
C MET A 634 -16.66 31.73 18.33
N ALA A 635 -17.05 32.79 19.05
CA ALA A 635 -17.15 32.77 20.51
C ALA A 635 -18.18 31.76 21.00
N LEU A 636 -19.27 31.58 20.25
CA LEU A 636 -20.29 30.58 20.55
C LEU A 636 -19.75 29.15 20.39
N TRP A 637 -18.99 28.89 19.34
CA TRP A 637 -18.35 27.59 19.17
C TRP A 637 -17.37 27.27 20.31
N GLN A 638 -16.54 28.24 20.72
CA GLN A 638 -15.61 28.09 21.85
C GLN A 638 -16.35 27.75 23.15
N LEU A 639 -17.42 28.50 23.46
CA LEU A 639 -18.27 28.27 24.62
C LEU A 639 -18.90 26.87 24.60
N LEU A 640 -19.50 26.47 23.48
CA LEU A 640 -20.17 25.18 23.35
C LEU A 640 -19.19 23.99 23.40
N CYS A 641 -18.00 24.15 22.84
CA CYS A 641 -16.91 23.16 22.92
C CYS A 641 -16.45 22.95 24.37
N ALA A 642 -16.15 24.03 25.09
CA ALA A 642 -15.76 23.96 26.49
C ALA A 642 -16.88 23.37 27.36
N HIS A 643 -18.12 23.83 27.15
CA HIS A 643 -19.29 23.35 27.89
C HIS A 643 -19.60 21.87 27.61
N LYS A 644 -19.41 21.38 26.37
CA LYS A 644 -19.50 19.94 26.03
C LYS A 644 -18.52 19.12 26.85
N SER A 645 -17.27 19.57 26.93
CA SER A 645 -16.23 18.90 27.71
C SER A 645 -16.50 18.97 29.22
N GLU A 646 -17.08 20.06 29.71
CA GLU A 646 -17.52 20.16 31.11
C GLU A 646 -18.62 19.14 31.44
N GLN A 647 -19.59 18.95 30.53
CA GLN A 647 -20.64 17.94 30.69
C GLN A 647 -20.09 16.51 30.62
N LEU A 648 -19.11 16.23 29.76
CA LEU A 648 -18.44 14.92 29.73
C LEU A 648 -17.73 14.62 31.06
N LEU A 649 -17.04 15.61 31.62
CA LEU A 649 -16.38 15.50 32.92
C LEU A 649 -17.41 15.21 34.03
N ARG A 650 -18.59 15.85 33.99
CA ARG A 650 -19.70 15.57 34.94
C ARG A 650 -20.23 14.14 34.82
N LEU A 651 -20.23 13.57 33.62
CA LEU A 651 -20.63 12.19 33.35
C LEU A 651 -19.53 11.17 33.67
N GLY A 652 -18.39 11.60 34.22
CA GLY A 652 -17.25 10.73 34.54
C GLY A 652 -16.51 10.21 33.32
N ARG A 653 -16.68 10.84 32.15
CA ARG A 653 -15.96 10.51 30.91
C ARG A 653 -14.78 11.47 30.70
N ASP A 654 -13.70 10.98 30.09
CA ASP A 654 -12.55 11.83 29.77
C ASP A 654 -12.87 12.75 28.57
N PRO A 655 -12.92 14.10 28.75
CA PRO A 655 -13.22 15.02 27.66
C PRO A 655 -12.10 15.12 26.61
N PHE A 656 -10.89 14.65 26.93
CA PHE A 656 -9.71 14.75 26.07
C PHE A 656 -9.19 13.38 25.62
N ALA A 657 -10.05 12.35 25.54
CA ALA A 657 -9.66 10.98 25.20
C ALA A 657 -8.72 10.89 23.98
N ASP A 658 -8.95 11.71 22.95
CA ASP A 658 -8.19 11.72 21.69
C ASP A 658 -6.87 12.52 21.72
N VAL A 659 -6.54 13.21 22.81
CA VAL A 659 -5.27 13.94 22.98
C VAL A 659 -4.15 12.96 23.37
N SER A 660 -2.90 13.23 22.94
CA SER A 660 -1.73 12.41 23.31
C SER A 660 -1.65 12.20 24.83
N PRO A 661 -1.30 10.99 25.31
CA PRO A 661 -1.07 10.76 26.75
C PRO A 661 0.01 11.69 27.33
N ASP A 662 0.93 12.18 26.50
CA ASP A 662 2.01 13.09 26.92
C ASP A 662 1.51 14.44 27.49
N TYR A 663 0.25 14.83 27.22
CA TYR A 663 -0.38 16.07 27.72
C TYR A 663 -1.40 15.83 28.84
N LYS A 664 -1.43 14.60 29.39
CA LYS A 664 -2.43 14.15 30.37
C LYS A 664 -1.83 13.76 31.71
N GLU A 665 -0.64 14.26 32.04
CA GLU A 665 -0.06 14.06 33.38
C GLU A 665 -0.94 14.73 34.44
N GLU A 666 -1.13 14.05 35.56
CA GLU A 666 -1.90 14.59 36.68
C GLU A 666 -1.11 15.68 37.41
N LEU A 667 -1.82 16.71 37.88
CA LEU A 667 -1.21 17.76 38.69
C LEU A 667 -0.80 17.19 40.04
N THR A 668 0.45 17.44 40.44
CA THR A 668 0.89 17.14 41.80
C THR A 668 0.17 18.05 42.81
N PRO A 669 0.06 17.66 44.10
CA PRO A 669 -0.59 18.48 45.12
C PRO A 669 0.03 19.88 45.29
N GLU A 670 1.31 20.04 44.96
CA GLU A 670 2.02 21.33 45.00
C GLU A 670 1.60 22.22 43.84
N LEU A 671 1.59 21.69 42.61
CA LEU A 671 1.13 22.41 41.41
C LEU A 671 -0.37 22.77 41.50
N ALA A 672 -1.18 21.89 42.08
CA ALA A 672 -2.61 22.16 42.30
C ALA A 672 -2.86 23.36 43.23
N LYS A 673 -2.02 23.56 44.26
CA LYS A 673 -2.11 24.73 45.16
C LYS A 673 -1.71 26.02 44.45
N LEU A 674 -0.68 25.98 43.61
CA LEU A 674 -0.27 27.13 42.80
C LEU A 674 -1.38 27.51 41.82
N LEU A 675 -1.95 26.53 41.13
CA LEU A 675 -3.09 26.74 40.23
C LEU A 675 -4.30 27.32 40.98
N HIS A 676 -4.65 26.80 42.15
CA HIS A 676 -5.77 27.32 42.94
C HIS A 676 -5.59 28.81 43.30
N THR A 677 -4.37 29.23 43.61
CA THR A 677 -4.07 30.64 43.94
C THR A 677 -4.36 31.57 42.75
N PHE A 678 -4.05 31.11 41.54
CA PHE A 678 -4.38 31.80 40.29
C PHE A 678 -5.89 31.81 40.00
N LEU A 679 -6.56 30.65 40.12
CA LEU A 679 -7.98 30.51 39.77
C LEU A 679 -8.92 31.40 40.61
N VAL A 680 -8.52 31.79 41.82
CA VAL A 680 -9.29 32.71 42.69
C VAL A 680 -9.36 34.13 42.12
N HIS A 681 -8.33 34.57 41.41
CA HIS A 681 -8.20 35.96 40.94
C HIS A 681 -8.38 36.11 39.42
N CYS A 682 -8.34 34.99 38.68
CA CYS A 682 -8.45 34.95 37.23
C CYS A 682 -9.91 35.05 36.73
N ARG A 683 -10.10 35.57 35.51
CA ARG A 683 -11.33 35.40 34.72
C ARG A 683 -11.53 33.94 34.30
N LEU A 684 -12.06 33.14 35.22
CA LEU A 684 -12.15 31.67 35.11
C LEU A 684 -12.84 31.17 33.82
N GLU A 685 -13.94 31.82 33.42
CA GLU A 685 -14.71 31.41 32.24
C GLU A 685 -13.89 31.60 30.95
N THR A 686 -13.21 32.74 30.81
CA THR A 686 -12.34 33.05 29.66
C THR A 686 -11.11 32.14 29.64
N PHE A 687 -10.48 31.93 30.79
CA PHE A 687 -9.33 31.03 30.91
C PHE A 687 -9.67 29.59 30.50
N LEU A 688 -10.82 29.07 30.96
CA LEU A 688 -11.28 27.73 30.60
C LEU A 688 -11.54 27.58 29.10
N GLN A 689 -12.11 28.59 28.46
CA GLN A 689 -12.40 28.55 27.02
C GLN A 689 -11.12 28.61 26.19
N GLU A 690 -10.19 29.52 26.50
CA GLU A 690 -8.93 29.67 25.76
C GLU A 690 -8.01 28.45 25.93
N LEU A 691 -7.91 27.92 27.16
CA LEU A 691 -7.16 26.69 27.41
C LEU A 691 -7.81 25.49 26.71
N HIS A 692 -9.14 25.40 26.71
CA HIS A 692 -9.86 24.33 25.97
C HIS A 692 -9.56 24.39 24.48
N GLU A 693 -9.66 25.58 23.90
CA GLU A 693 -9.43 25.79 22.47
C GLU A 693 -8.01 25.40 22.08
N MET A 694 -6.99 25.81 22.86
CA MET A 694 -5.61 25.42 22.60
C MET A 694 -5.42 23.90 22.66
N ILE A 695 -6.01 23.21 23.65
CA ILE A 695 -5.92 21.75 23.77
C ILE A 695 -6.54 21.07 22.54
N ILE A 696 -7.72 21.54 22.10
CA ILE A 696 -8.45 20.94 20.98
C ILE A 696 -7.79 21.25 19.62
N LEU A 697 -7.32 22.48 19.39
CA LEU A 697 -6.82 22.92 18.09
C LEU A 697 -5.33 22.59 17.87
N LYS A 698 -4.49 22.73 18.92
CA LYS A 698 -3.04 22.56 18.83
C LYS A 698 -2.57 21.20 19.33
N LEU A 699 -3.02 20.78 20.53
CA LEU A 699 -2.47 19.58 21.20
C LEU A 699 -3.08 18.26 20.74
N ARG A 700 -4.24 18.29 20.06
CA ARG A 700 -4.90 17.11 19.50
C ARG A 700 -4.28 16.61 18.20
N ARG A 701 -3.43 17.40 17.54
CA ARG A 701 -2.85 17.05 16.23
C ARG A 701 -1.90 15.86 16.33
N ALA A 702 -1.87 15.01 15.30
CA ALA A 702 -0.97 13.85 15.25
C ALA A 702 0.53 14.20 15.36
N GLN A 703 0.92 15.42 14.99
CA GLN A 703 2.30 15.95 15.09
C GLN A 703 2.50 16.90 16.28
N ALA A 704 1.49 17.08 17.15
CA ALA A 704 1.52 18.08 18.21
C ALA A 704 2.78 17.96 19.09
N VAL A 705 3.21 16.75 19.45
CA VAL A 705 4.38 16.51 20.31
C VAL A 705 5.71 16.99 19.70
N GLN A 706 5.77 17.13 18.36
CA GLN A 706 6.95 17.64 17.66
C GLN A 706 6.97 19.17 17.61
N GLU A 707 5.80 19.81 17.50
CA GLU A 707 5.65 21.26 17.42
C GLU A 707 5.56 21.92 18.81
N PHE A 708 4.85 21.28 19.74
CA PHE A 708 4.64 21.69 21.13
C PHE A 708 5.26 20.63 22.04
N LYS A 709 6.41 20.93 22.64
CA LYS A 709 7.07 19.94 23.50
C LYS A 709 6.34 19.87 24.86
N PRO A 710 5.96 18.68 25.36
CA PRO A 710 5.30 18.54 26.67
C PRO A 710 6.08 19.14 27.85
N THR A 711 7.40 19.28 27.70
CA THR A 711 8.31 19.85 28.71
C THR A 711 8.29 21.38 28.77
N TRP A 712 7.62 22.07 27.85
CA TRP A 712 7.53 23.53 27.86
C TRP A 712 6.52 24.01 28.91
N SER A 713 6.70 25.25 29.38
CA SER A 713 5.73 25.87 30.27
C SER A 713 4.41 26.08 29.54
N LEU A 714 3.29 25.76 30.21
CA LEU A 714 1.94 26.01 29.71
C LEU A 714 1.73 27.51 29.48
N LYS A 715 2.32 28.35 30.35
CA LYS A 715 2.26 29.80 30.27
C LYS A 715 2.91 30.34 29.00
N GLU A 716 4.17 29.98 28.77
CA GLU A 716 4.96 30.40 27.60
C GLU A 716 4.34 29.91 26.28
N SER A 717 3.57 28.83 26.33
CA SER A 717 2.88 28.27 25.16
C SER A 717 1.51 28.94 24.90
N LEU A 718 0.83 29.39 25.95
CA LEU A 718 -0.48 30.02 25.87
C LEU A 718 -0.41 31.53 25.61
N LEU A 719 0.63 32.23 26.10
CA LEU A 719 0.79 33.68 25.90
C LEU A 719 0.82 34.09 24.42
N PRO A 720 1.67 33.49 23.54
CA PRO A 720 1.67 33.86 22.12
C PRO A 720 0.31 33.61 21.45
N TYR A 721 -0.43 32.60 21.91
CA TYR A 721 -1.74 32.27 21.40
C TYR A 721 -2.82 33.29 21.82
N LEU A 722 -2.69 33.89 23.00
CA LEU A 722 -3.56 34.95 23.50
C LEU A 722 -3.22 36.31 22.88
N ASP A 723 -1.93 36.58 22.66
CA ASP A 723 -1.44 37.81 22.02
C ASP A 723 -1.93 37.92 20.57
N ASP A 724 -1.91 36.81 19.81
CA ASP A 724 -2.46 36.74 18.45
C ASP A 724 -3.98 37.07 18.38
N LYS A 725 -4.67 37.06 19.52
CA LYS A 725 -6.10 37.35 19.65
C LYS A 725 -6.41 38.68 20.35
N ASP A 726 -5.39 39.46 20.74
CA ASP A 726 -5.53 40.67 21.55
C ASP A 726 -6.37 40.42 22.84
N SER A 727 -6.19 39.26 23.47
CA SER A 727 -7.00 38.86 24.63
C SER A 727 -6.54 39.57 25.91
N GLU A 728 -7.48 40.19 26.65
CA GLU A 728 -7.21 40.81 27.96
C GLU A 728 -6.68 39.81 29.01
N LEU A 729 -6.84 38.51 28.78
CA LEU A 729 -6.32 37.44 29.64
C LEU A 729 -4.78 37.34 29.59
N ALA A 730 -4.13 37.82 28.53
CA ALA A 730 -2.68 37.71 28.36
C ALA A 730 -1.91 38.38 29.52
N LEU A 731 -2.34 39.59 29.91
CA LEU A 731 -1.74 40.34 31.02
C LEU A 731 -1.92 39.64 32.38
N GLU A 732 -3.13 39.11 32.64
CA GLU A 732 -3.41 38.36 33.88
C GLU A 732 -2.56 37.09 33.96
N LEU A 733 -2.39 36.40 32.82
CA LEU A 733 -1.63 35.16 32.72
C LEU A 733 -0.12 35.41 32.88
N GLU A 734 0.42 36.48 32.28
CA GLU A 734 1.83 36.86 32.37
C GLU A 734 2.24 37.14 33.83
N ASP A 735 1.41 37.87 34.57
CA ASP A 735 1.73 38.32 35.93
C ASP A 735 1.50 37.26 37.01
N THR A 736 0.49 36.39 36.85
CA THR A 736 0.00 35.57 37.98
C THR A 736 -0.03 34.06 37.73
N PHE A 737 0.15 33.59 36.49
CA PHE A 737 0.11 32.15 36.21
C PHE A 737 1.46 31.47 36.54
N PRO A 738 1.44 30.28 37.19
CA PRO A 738 2.66 29.57 37.60
C PRO A 738 3.47 29.06 36.40
N ASP A 739 4.79 29.32 36.39
CA ASP A 739 5.69 28.88 35.33
C ASP A 739 5.96 27.36 35.39
N GLU A 740 5.80 26.76 36.58
CA GLU A 740 6.05 25.34 36.86
C GLU A 740 5.02 24.39 36.25
N ILE A 741 3.86 24.91 35.83
CA ILE A 741 2.82 24.11 35.16
C ILE A 741 3.24 23.92 33.70
N LEU A 742 3.67 22.71 33.37
CA LEU A 742 4.07 22.33 32.02
C LEU A 742 2.89 21.98 31.10
N LEU A 743 3.13 21.97 29.79
CA LEU A 743 2.18 21.48 28.78
C LEU A 743 1.78 20.02 29.02
N SER A 744 2.64 19.20 29.64
CA SER A 744 2.29 17.84 30.04
C SER A 744 1.10 17.77 30.99
N HIS A 745 0.83 18.85 31.74
CA HIS A 745 -0.30 19.00 32.66
C HIS A 745 -1.49 19.76 32.06
N ALA A 746 -1.53 20.03 30.75
CA ALA A 746 -2.56 20.88 30.13
C ALA A 746 -3.98 20.33 30.37
N ALA A 747 -4.20 19.03 30.14
CA ALA A 747 -5.51 18.41 30.40
C ALA A 747 -5.87 18.37 31.89
N GLY A 748 -4.87 18.16 32.77
CA GLY A 748 -5.05 18.19 34.23
C GLY A 748 -5.43 19.57 34.74
N THR A 749 -4.77 20.61 34.23
CA THR A 749 -5.04 22.03 34.54
C THR A 749 -6.45 22.43 34.15
N TRP A 750 -6.89 22.05 32.94
CA TRP A 750 -8.25 22.33 32.50
C TRP A 750 -9.30 21.63 33.36
N LYS A 751 -9.10 20.33 33.67
CA LYS A 751 -10.00 19.56 34.54
C LYS A 751 -10.10 20.16 35.95
N ALA A 752 -8.99 20.59 36.52
CA ALA A 752 -8.95 21.23 37.84
C ALA A 752 -9.68 22.58 37.84
N ALA A 753 -9.47 23.42 36.82
CA ALA A 753 -10.18 24.68 36.66
C ALA A 753 -11.69 24.49 36.46
N ALA A 754 -12.11 23.47 35.69
CA ALA A 754 -13.52 23.15 35.48
C ALA A 754 -14.19 22.62 36.76
N ALA A 755 -13.45 21.86 37.58
CA ALA A 755 -13.92 21.44 38.90
C ALA A 755 -14.06 22.63 39.86
N PHE A 756 -13.08 23.53 39.90
CA PHE A 756 -13.11 24.75 40.71
C PHE A 756 -14.31 25.64 40.36
N LYS A 757 -14.59 25.82 39.06
CA LYS A 757 -15.78 26.52 38.55
C LYS A 757 -17.09 25.94 39.06
N ARG A 758 -17.16 24.62 39.21
CA ARG A 758 -18.34 23.92 39.72
C ARG A 758 -18.53 24.12 41.22
N GLU A 759 -17.43 24.18 41.97
CA GLU A 759 -17.48 24.37 43.43
C GLU A 759 -17.85 25.81 43.82
N HIS A 760 -17.62 26.78 42.93
CA HIS A 760 -17.83 28.22 43.16
C HIS A 760 -18.97 28.84 42.32
N ARG A 761 -19.78 28.02 41.65
CA ARG A 761 -21.08 28.38 41.04
C ARG A 761 -22.22 27.96 41.97
#